data_AF-A0AAN8UKE2-F1
#
_entry.id   AF-A0AAN8UKE2-F1
#
_cell.length_a   1.000
_cell.length_b   1.000
_cell.length_c   1.000
_cell.angle_alpha   90.00
_cell.angle_beta   90.00
_cell.angle_gamma   90.00
#
_symmetry.space_group_name_H-M   'P 1'
#
loop_
_entity.id
_entity.type
_entity.pdbx_description
1 polymer ?
#
loop_
_entity_poly.entity_id
_entity_poly.type
_entity_poly.pdbx_seq_one_letter_code
_entity_poly.pdbx_strand_id
1 'polypeptide(L)'
;MWRSVVRQASKRVFRFDLDYKSSSRSYSFLGSSKESIISEKVRFSDHTHGLSQMGFPRNGVFEDGTVGKPNLCYGCLRSQMGSLGFLKCYSSVAEALSSTDLDEDVFVVDEIEELLAGMRREEEKDAAEHRRRRRRGQWKYQKLRRRQVKIETEAWEEAAKEYKELLKDMCDQKLAPNLPYMKSLFLGWFEPFRNAIVAEQELCRQGKNRGAYAPYFDQLPADMMAVITMHKLTGLVMTSGGHGNARVVQAACIIGDAIEQEVRICNFLEKTKRKKGDRNKTIQGDGTDDVTQEQDKLRKKATNLIKKEKLHAVRQMVKGQDDMRPWGQDAKAKVGSRLIELLIQIAYIQPPADELGDVPPDLRPAFIHTTKIVTQENQKSSRRYGLIECDPLVLKGLERTARHVVIPYIPMLVPPVNWTGYDKGAHLVLPSYVMRTHGSKQQREAVKRAPRKQLQPIFEALDTLGNTKWRINMRMLSVVDRIWSSGGRLADLVDRDDVPLPDKPDTEEEAKLKKWKWKVNSVKKENRERHSQRCDVELKLAVAHKMKDEEGFFYPHNLDFRGRAYPMHPYLNHLGSDLCRGVLEFAQGRPLGKSGLRWLKIHLANLYAGGVDKLSLEGRLAFTENHINDIFDSADKPLEGRHWWLNAEDPFQCLAACINLAEALRSPSPETTISHIPVHQDGSCNGLQHYAALGRDKLGAVAVNLVAGEKPADVYSGIAARVLDIMRGDAQKDPTTYPDALHARLLINQVDRKLVKQTVMTSVYGVTYIGARDQITRRLKERNAIDDNAELFGASCYAAKVTLTALGEMFEAARSIMGWLGDCAKIIASENEPVRWTTPLGLPVVQPYRKLGSHLIRTSLQILTLQRETEKVMVKRQRTAFPPNFVHSLDGSHMMMTAVACRRAGLSFAGVHDSYWTHACDVDIMNRILREKFVELYETPILENLLDSFQQSFPSLCFPPLPERGDFDLRNVLESSYFFN
;
A
#
# COMPACT_ATOMS: atom_id res chain seq x y z
N MET A 1 -0.38 -5.94 -66.85
CA MET A 1 -1.52 -6.72 -67.38
C MET A 1 -2.68 -6.71 -66.37
N TRP A 2 -3.89 -6.39 -66.83
CA TRP A 2 -5.18 -7.05 -66.54
C TRP A 2 -5.41 -7.62 -65.11
N ARG A 3 -6.36 -7.15 -64.29
CA ARG A 3 -7.82 -6.88 -64.51
C ARG A 3 -8.70 -8.08 -64.93
N SER A 4 -8.16 -9.29 -65.10
CA SER A 4 -8.95 -10.47 -65.52
C SER A 4 -9.61 -11.24 -64.36
N VAL A 5 -8.93 -11.41 -63.22
CA VAL A 5 -9.35 -12.35 -62.15
C VAL A 5 -10.55 -11.87 -61.32
N VAL A 6 -10.88 -10.57 -61.33
CA VAL A 6 -11.87 -9.95 -60.42
C VAL A 6 -13.28 -9.86 -61.06
N ARG A 7 -13.57 -10.57 -62.16
CA ARG A 7 -14.83 -10.42 -62.92
C ARG A 7 -15.58 -11.70 -63.33
N GLN A 8 -15.38 -12.84 -62.66
CA GLN A 8 -16.12 -14.07 -63.04
C GLN A 8 -16.50 -15.04 -61.90
N ALA A 9 -17.07 -14.54 -60.80
CA ALA A 9 -17.67 -15.39 -59.73
C ALA A 9 -19.06 -14.94 -59.24
N SER A 10 -19.53 -13.73 -59.55
CA SER A 10 -20.78 -13.18 -59.00
C SER A 10 -21.98 -13.40 -59.93
N LYS A 11 -22.50 -14.64 -60.02
CA LYS A 11 -23.83 -14.92 -60.61
C LYS A 11 -24.37 -16.33 -60.29
N ARG A 12 -25.01 -16.50 -59.13
CA ARG A 12 -26.17 -17.41 -58.93
C ARG A 12 -26.87 -17.04 -57.63
N VAL A 13 -28.14 -16.62 -57.75
CA VAL A 13 -29.03 -16.34 -56.63
C VAL A 13 -30.00 -17.50 -56.51
N PHE A 14 -30.20 -18.01 -55.29
CA PHE A 14 -31.44 -18.68 -54.90
C PHE A 14 -31.77 -18.29 -53.45
N ARG A 15 -33.04 -17.95 -53.22
CA ARG A 15 -33.65 -17.93 -51.88
C ARG A 15 -34.16 -19.34 -51.57
N PHE A 16 -34.24 -19.70 -50.29
CA PHE A 16 -35.54 -19.82 -49.61
C PHE A 16 -35.35 -19.90 -48.09
N ASP A 17 -36.47 -19.90 -47.36
CA ASP A 17 -36.58 -19.60 -45.94
C ASP A 17 -36.57 -20.84 -45.01
N LEU A 18 -36.88 -20.57 -43.74
CA LEU A 18 -37.50 -21.47 -42.74
C LEU A 18 -36.64 -22.52 -42.00
N ASP A 19 -36.21 -22.09 -40.80
CA ASP A 19 -36.74 -22.57 -39.51
C ASP A 19 -36.22 -23.89 -38.87
N TYR A 20 -36.61 -24.04 -37.59
CA TYR A 20 -36.71 -25.23 -36.75
C TYR A 20 -35.50 -25.84 -36.01
N LYS A 21 -35.64 -25.70 -34.67
CA LYS A 21 -35.45 -26.70 -33.59
C LYS A 21 -34.06 -27.28 -33.30
N SER A 22 -33.72 -27.18 -32.02
CA SER A 22 -32.76 -28.03 -31.32
C SER A 22 -33.10 -29.53 -31.41
N SER A 23 -32.09 -30.37 -31.60
CA SER A 23 -32.12 -31.76 -31.15
C SER A 23 -30.76 -32.17 -30.58
N SER A 24 -30.79 -33.03 -29.56
CA SER A 24 -29.60 -33.56 -28.89
C SER A 24 -28.98 -34.71 -29.66
N ARG A 25 -27.64 -34.79 -29.70
CA ARG A 25 -26.92 -36.03 -30.01
C ARG A 25 -25.81 -36.29 -28.99
N SER A 26 -26.12 -37.15 -28.02
CA SER A 26 -25.13 -37.95 -27.31
C SER A 26 -24.54 -39.00 -28.26
N TYR A 27 -23.23 -39.23 -28.16
CA TYR A 27 -22.60 -40.45 -28.67
C TYR A 27 -21.53 -40.90 -27.67
N SER A 28 -21.71 -42.11 -27.15
CA SER A 28 -20.72 -42.87 -26.40
C SER A 28 -20.12 -43.94 -27.31
N PHE A 29 -18.84 -44.27 -27.12
CA PHE A 29 -18.31 -45.57 -27.51
C PHE A 29 -17.16 -45.99 -26.58
N LEU A 30 -16.97 -47.29 -26.41
CA LEU A 30 -16.05 -47.87 -25.43
C LEU A 30 -14.70 -48.27 -26.05
N GLY A 31 -13.69 -48.43 -25.18
CA GLY A 31 -12.52 -49.28 -25.38
C GLY A 31 -12.24 -50.05 -24.09
N SER A 32 -11.86 -51.33 -24.15
CA SER A 32 -11.94 -52.24 -23.00
C SER A 32 -10.85 -53.32 -22.91
N SER A 33 -10.42 -53.59 -21.68
CA SER A 33 -9.84 -54.84 -21.15
C SER A 33 -10.00 -54.76 -19.61
N LYS A 34 -10.55 -55.76 -18.88
CA LYS A 34 -10.09 -57.14 -18.62
C LYS A 34 -8.76 -57.14 -17.82
N GLU A 35 -8.63 -57.81 -16.68
CA GLU A 35 -9.43 -58.86 -15.99
C GLU A 35 -9.32 -58.69 -14.44
N SER A 36 -10.38 -58.91 -13.63
CA SER A 36 -10.74 -60.13 -12.84
C SER A 36 -9.94 -60.33 -11.51
N ILE A 37 -10.43 -60.92 -10.40
CA ILE A 37 -11.72 -61.61 -10.11
C ILE A 37 -12.09 -61.62 -8.58
N ILE A 38 -13.39 -61.49 -8.27
CA ILE A 38 -14.23 -62.07 -7.16
C ILE A 38 -13.60 -62.38 -5.76
N SER A 39 -14.20 -61.84 -4.67
CA SER A 39 -15.00 -62.65 -3.71
C SER A 39 -15.90 -61.86 -2.71
N GLU A 40 -17.20 -62.18 -2.76
CA GLU A 40 -18.25 -62.37 -1.71
C GLU A 40 -18.12 -61.78 -0.28
N LYS A 41 -19.17 -61.56 0.53
CA LYS A 41 -20.67 -61.45 0.52
C LYS A 41 -21.07 -61.39 2.02
N VAL A 42 -22.18 -60.73 2.37
CA VAL A 42 -23.31 -61.22 3.23
C VAL A 42 -24.25 -60.02 3.53
N ARG A 43 -25.52 -60.28 3.90
CA ARG A 43 -26.56 -59.28 4.20
C ARG A 43 -27.42 -59.71 5.41
N PHE A 44 -28.10 -58.73 6.01
CA PHE A 44 -29.24 -58.84 6.96
C PHE A 44 -28.90 -59.43 8.36
N SER A 45 -29.62 -59.14 9.44
CA SER A 45 -30.33 -57.91 9.95
C SER A 45 -30.61 -58.14 11.47
N ASP A 46 -31.44 -57.44 12.26
CA ASP A 46 -32.49 -56.41 12.09
C ASP A 46 -32.79 -55.68 13.42
N HIS A 47 -33.73 -54.71 13.39
CA HIS A 47 -34.43 -54.10 14.55
C HIS A 47 -33.55 -53.22 15.51
N THR A 48 -34.05 -52.31 16.36
CA THR A 48 -35.43 -51.85 16.70
C THR A 48 -35.46 -50.34 17.08
N HIS A 49 -36.64 -49.79 17.40
CA HIS A 49 -36.87 -48.40 17.84
C HIS A 49 -36.23 -48.00 19.20
N GLY A 50 -36.02 -46.70 19.40
CA GLY A 50 -35.84 -46.08 20.73
C GLY A 50 -35.74 -44.55 20.66
N LEU A 51 -36.71 -43.80 21.21
CA LEU A 51 -36.78 -42.33 21.07
C LEU A 51 -37.36 -41.66 22.34
N SER A 52 -36.57 -40.76 22.95
CA SER A 52 -36.95 -39.72 23.95
C SER A 52 -37.59 -40.11 25.29
N GLN A 53 -37.27 -39.35 26.34
CA GLN A 53 -38.30 -38.66 27.16
C GLN A 53 -37.71 -37.50 28.00
N MET A 54 -38.59 -36.63 28.51
CA MET A 54 -38.28 -35.54 29.47
C MET A 54 -38.54 -36.00 30.92
N GLY A 55 -38.03 -35.26 31.93
CA GLY A 55 -38.48 -35.46 33.32
C GLY A 55 -37.79 -34.63 34.40
N PHE A 56 -38.28 -33.41 34.66
CA PHE A 56 -38.19 -32.73 35.98
C PHE A 56 -39.35 -33.26 36.89
N PRO A 57 -39.43 -33.04 38.24
CA PRO A 57 -39.00 -31.81 38.94
C PRO A 57 -38.64 -31.81 40.47
N ARG A 58 -38.18 -30.62 40.92
CA ARG A 58 -38.59 -29.83 42.12
C ARG A 58 -37.95 -29.94 43.53
N ASN A 59 -37.98 -28.76 44.18
CA ASN A 59 -37.90 -28.38 45.61
C ASN A 59 -36.51 -28.44 46.31
N GLY A 60 -36.13 -27.45 47.15
CA GLY A 60 -36.77 -26.16 47.49
C GLY A 60 -36.16 -25.48 48.74
N VAL A 61 -36.73 -24.32 49.17
CA VAL A 61 -36.53 -23.61 50.49
C VAL A 61 -35.24 -22.78 50.65
N PHE A 62 -35.20 -21.49 51.08
CA PHE A 62 -36.17 -20.36 51.03
C PHE A 62 -35.50 -19.00 51.41
N GLU A 63 -36.06 -17.87 50.92
CA GLU A 63 -36.19 -16.49 51.50
C GLU A 63 -35.00 -15.72 52.15
N ASP A 64 -34.96 -14.38 52.28
CA ASP A 64 -35.82 -13.23 51.86
C ASP A 64 -34.87 -12.02 51.52
N GLY A 65 -35.12 -11.00 50.68
CA GLY A 65 -36.07 -9.88 50.81
C GLY A 65 -35.32 -8.52 50.82
N THR A 66 -35.79 -7.35 50.34
CA THR A 66 -37.02 -6.95 49.62
C THR A 66 -36.81 -5.67 48.76
N VAL A 67 -37.63 -5.50 47.70
CA VAL A 67 -38.16 -4.25 47.06
C VAL A 67 -37.22 -3.08 46.62
N GLY A 68 -37.32 -2.67 45.34
CA GLY A 68 -36.86 -1.34 44.87
C GLY A 68 -36.90 -1.05 43.35
N LYS A 69 -37.81 -0.16 42.90
CA LYS A 69 -37.82 0.58 41.61
C LYS A 69 -38.19 2.06 41.93
N PRO A 70 -37.97 3.10 41.08
CA PRO A 70 -37.50 3.13 39.69
C PRO A 70 -36.43 4.23 39.35
N ASN A 71 -36.20 4.47 38.05
CA ASN A 71 -35.80 5.74 37.40
C ASN A 71 -34.34 6.31 37.42
N LEU A 72 -33.81 6.48 36.19
CA LEU A 72 -33.12 7.68 35.64
C LEU A 72 -32.16 8.52 36.51
N CYS A 73 -30.85 8.58 36.15
CA CYS A 73 -30.23 9.84 35.65
C CYS A 73 -28.84 9.66 34.96
N TYR A 74 -28.12 10.78 34.72
CA TYR A 74 -26.89 10.90 33.91
C TYR A 74 -25.57 10.95 34.73
N GLY A 75 -24.55 10.20 34.29
CA GLY A 75 -23.10 10.47 34.49
C GLY A 75 -22.33 9.72 33.38
N CYS A 76 -21.37 10.26 32.61
CA CYS A 76 -20.32 11.26 32.82
C CYS A 76 -19.09 10.76 33.59
N LEU A 77 -18.58 9.58 33.20
CA LEU A 77 -17.22 9.16 33.52
C LEU A 77 -16.21 9.93 32.64
N ARG A 78 -15.38 10.74 33.29
CA ARG A 78 -14.16 11.33 32.74
C ARG A 78 -12.99 10.48 33.24
N SER A 79 -12.04 10.14 32.38
CA SER A 79 -10.90 9.28 32.75
C SER A 79 -10.05 9.93 33.85
N GLN A 80 -10.01 9.31 35.03
CA GLN A 80 -8.83 9.43 35.90
C GLN A 80 -7.67 8.72 35.19
N MET A 81 -6.54 9.41 35.08
CA MET A 81 -5.27 8.86 34.59
C MET A 81 -4.24 9.17 35.68
N GLY A 82 -3.51 8.16 36.12
CA GLY A 82 -2.82 8.19 37.41
C GLY A 82 -1.68 9.22 37.49
N SER A 83 -1.57 9.85 38.65
CA SER A 83 -0.38 10.58 39.11
C SER A 83 -0.13 10.22 40.58
N LEU A 84 0.13 8.94 40.83
CA LEU A 84 0.67 8.44 42.10
C LEU A 84 2.02 7.77 41.78
N GLY A 85 3.11 8.35 42.26
CA GLY A 85 4.45 7.86 41.96
C GLY A 85 5.63 8.70 42.46
N PHE A 86 5.40 9.85 43.12
CA PHE A 86 6.49 10.72 43.63
C PHE A 86 6.23 11.36 45.01
N LEU A 87 5.30 10.80 45.80
CA LEU A 87 4.94 11.36 47.12
C LEU A 87 4.95 10.27 48.21
N LYS A 88 6.11 9.66 48.46
CA LYS A 88 6.23 8.57 49.46
C LYS A 88 7.58 8.43 50.17
N CYS A 89 8.36 9.53 50.27
CA CYS A 89 9.70 9.52 50.92
C CYS A 89 9.96 10.64 51.94
N TYR A 90 8.98 11.50 52.22
CA TYR A 90 9.12 12.61 53.19
C TYR A 90 8.11 12.55 54.36
N SER A 91 7.41 11.42 54.52
CA SER A 91 6.39 11.26 55.57
C SER A 91 6.92 10.70 56.90
N SER A 92 8.23 10.41 57.01
CA SER A 92 8.82 9.71 58.16
C SER A 92 9.96 10.50 58.83
N VAL A 93 9.93 11.82 58.75
CA VAL A 93 10.90 12.74 59.40
C VAL A 93 10.18 13.70 60.35
N ALA A 94 8.94 14.09 60.05
CA ALA A 94 8.12 15.00 60.87
C ALA A 94 7.53 14.37 62.15
N GLU A 95 7.82 13.10 62.45
CA GLU A 95 7.26 12.35 63.59
C GLU A 95 8.31 12.04 64.68
N ALA A 96 9.48 12.69 64.61
CA ALA A 96 10.66 12.37 65.44
C ALA A 96 11.31 13.58 66.16
N LEU A 97 10.63 14.73 66.26
CA LEU A 97 11.04 15.88 67.08
C LEU A 97 9.84 16.45 67.84
N SER A 98 9.64 16.01 69.07
CA SER A 98 8.67 16.60 70.01
C SER A 98 9.03 16.29 71.47
N SER A 99 10.09 16.94 71.97
CA SER A 99 10.39 17.08 73.40
C SER A 99 11.43 18.19 73.62
N THR A 100 11.27 18.93 74.73
CA THR A 100 12.22 19.89 75.35
C THR A 100 12.62 21.13 74.54
N ASP A 101 11.83 22.18 74.73
CA ASP A 101 12.23 23.44 75.38
C ASP A 101 13.07 24.54 74.67
N LEU A 102 12.39 25.70 74.54
CA LEU A 102 12.85 27.10 74.68
C LEU A 102 13.50 27.86 73.49
N ASP A 103 12.68 28.75 72.93
CA ASP A 103 12.99 30.18 72.70
C ASP A 103 14.05 30.61 71.66
N GLU A 104 14.01 30.10 70.42
CA GLU A 104 14.63 30.82 69.26
C GLU A 104 13.85 30.75 67.92
N ASP A 105 12.76 29.98 67.82
CA ASP A 105 12.17 29.54 66.53
C ASP A 105 11.23 30.53 65.77
N VAL A 106 11.08 31.79 66.19
CA VAL A 106 10.11 32.71 65.53
C VAL A 106 10.50 33.07 64.09
N PHE A 107 11.80 33.19 63.78
CA PHE A 107 12.26 33.58 62.44
C PHE A 107 12.23 32.44 61.41
N VAL A 108 12.37 31.18 61.85
CA VAL A 108 12.47 30.01 60.95
C VAL A 108 11.11 29.66 60.35
N VAL A 109 10.01 29.88 61.10
CA VAL A 109 8.65 29.57 60.63
C VAL A 109 8.21 30.49 59.48
N ASP A 110 8.47 31.80 59.59
CA ASP A 110 8.14 32.77 58.53
C ASP A 110 8.94 32.48 57.23
N GLU A 111 10.22 32.10 57.34
CA GLU A 111 11.06 31.77 56.18
C GLU A 111 10.58 30.48 55.47
N ILE A 112 10.10 29.49 56.24
CA ILE A 112 9.46 28.27 55.70
C ILE A 112 8.10 28.59 55.06
N GLU A 113 7.27 29.43 55.67
CA GLU A 113 6.00 29.89 55.10
C GLU A 113 6.21 30.66 53.79
N GLU A 114 7.22 31.53 53.70
CA GLU A 114 7.54 32.26 52.47
C GLU A 114 8.13 31.32 51.39
N LEU A 115 8.97 30.35 51.73
CA LEU A 115 9.43 29.31 50.79
C LEU A 115 8.25 28.49 50.25
N LEU A 116 7.33 28.03 51.11
CA LEU A 116 6.12 27.31 50.70
C LEU A 116 5.17 28.20 49.89
N ALA A 117 5.08 29.50 50.18
CA ALA A 117 4.37 30.46 49.35
C ALA A 117 5.05 30.67 47.99
N GLY A 118 6.38 30.67 47.93
CA GLY A 118 7.18 30.69 46.71
C GLY A 118 6.89 29.49 45.82
N MET A 119 6.98 28.28 46.38
CA MET A 119 6.64 27.02 45.70
C MET A 119 5.21 27.03 45.16
N ARG A 120 4.21 27.45 45.97
CA ARG A 120 2.81 27.57 45.53
C ARG A 120 2.65 28.57 44.38
N ARG A 121 3.32 29.74 44.44
CA ARG A 121 3.35 30.72 43.33
C ARG A 121 4.00 30.13 42.07
N GLU A 122 4.97 29.22 42.20
CA GLU A 122 5.64 28.54 41.09
C GLU A 122 4.75 27.46 40.45
N GLU A 123 4.13 26.58 41.26
CA GLU A 123 3.11 25.63 40.80
C GLU A 123 1.95 26.33 40.10
N GLU A 124 1.51 27.50 40.59
CA GLU A 124 0.47 28.30 39.92
C GLU A 124 0.94 28.88 38.58
N LYS A 125 2.19 29.36 38.47
CA LYS A 125 2.79 29.79 37.20
C LYS A 125 2.85 28.64 36.21
N ASP A 126 3.32 27.46 36.63
CA ASP A 126 3.42 26.27 35.79
C ASP A 126 2.04 25.75 35.37
N ALA A 127 1.07 25.72 36.29
CA ALA A 127 -0.30 25.37 35.96
C ALA A 127 -0.94 26.41 35.03
N ALA A 128 -0.62 27.71 35.17
CA ALA A 128 -1.05 28.76 34.25
C ALA A 128 -0.37 28.63 32.88
N GLU A 129 0.92 28.29 32.81
CA GLU A 129 1.62 28.07 31.55
C GLU A 129 1.15 26.78 30.87
N HIS A 130 0.96 25.66 31.58
CA HIS A 130 0.32 24.47 31.02
C HIS A 130 -1.08 24.79 30.46
N ARG A 131 -1.87 25.64 31.14
CA ARG A 131 -3.16 26.14 30.61
C ARG A 131 -2.97 26.99 29.35
N ARG A 132 -1.94 27.86 29.28
CA ARG A 132 -1.58 28.66 28.08
C ARG A 132 -1.07 27.80 26.92
N ARG A 133 -0.15 26.85 27.17
CA ARG A 133 0.40 25.85 26.22
C ARG A 133 -0.73 25.00 25.64
N ARG A 134 -1.64 24.47 26.46
CA ARG A 134 -2.83 23.70 25.98
C ARG A 134 -3.76 24.57 25.11
N ARG A 135 -4.04 25.83 25.49
CA ARG A 135 -4.84 26.76 24.67
C ARG A 135 -4.17 27.06 23.32
N ARG A 136 -2.86 27.36 23.29
CA ARG A 136 -2.07 27.56 22.06
C ARG A 136 -2.10 26.32 21.16
N GLY A 137 -1.88 25.13 21.73
CA GLY A 137 -1.94 23.85 21.01
C GLY A 137 -3.32 23.57 20.42
N GLN A 138 -4.40 23.84 21.16
CA GLN A 138 -5.77 23.65 20.69
C GLN A 138 -6.13 24.63 19.55
N TRP A 139 -5.69 25.89 19.62
CA TRP A 139 -5.84 26.84 18.51
C TRP A 139 -5.05 26.42 17.27
N LYS A 140 -3.80 25.97 17.45
CA LYS A 140 -2.92 25.46 16.38
C LYS A 140 -3.54 24.24 15.69
N TYR A 141 -4.03 23.27 16.46
CA TYR A 141 -4.78 22.12 15.95
C TYR A 141 -6.03 22.56 15.18
N GLN A 142 -6.80 23.54 15.66
CA GLN A 142 -7.94 24.07 14.90
C GLN A 142 -7.52 24.76 13.60
N LYS A 143 -6.40 25.49 13.56
CA LYS A 143 -5.85 26.12 12.33
C LYS A 143 -5.43 25.04 11.33
N LEU A 144 -4.65 24.05 11.75
CA LEU A 144 -4.22 22.93 10.90
C LEU A 144 -5.42 22.08 10.43
N ARG A 145 -6.41 21.81 11.30
CA ARG A 145 -7.63 21.09 10.92
C ARG A 145 -8.48 21.85 9.91
N ARG A 146 -8.53 23.19 9.97
CA ARG A 146 -9.19 24.01 8.92
C ARG A 146 -8.45 23.88 7.58
N ARG A 147 -7.11 23.95 7.58
CA ARG A 147 -6.27 23.71 6.38
C ARG A 147 -6.48 22.30 5.83
N GLN A 148 -6.47 21.27 6.67
CA GLN A 148 -6.70 19.88 6.26
C GLN A 148 -8.08 19.69 5.62
N VAL A 149 -9.15 20.27 6.20
CA VAL A 149 -10.46 20.23 5.55
C VAL A 149 -10.40 20.90 4.19
N LYS A 150 -9.84 22.12 4.09
CA LYS A 150 -9.68 22.83 2.81
C LYS A 150 -8.97 21.97 1.76
N ILE A 151 -7.84 21.38 2.13
CA ILE A 151 -7.04 20.46 1.30
C ILE A 151 -7.87 19.27 0.81
N GLU A 152 -8.69 18.67 1.68
CA GLU A 152 -9.51 17.51 1.34
C GLU A 152 -10.78 17.84 0.54
N THR A 153 -11.28 19.09 0.60
CA THR A 153 -12.56 19.49 -0.01
C THR A 153 -12.44 20.39 -1.22
N GLU A 154 -11.34 21.12 -1.34
CA GLU A 154 -11.14 22.16 -2.36
C GLU A 154 -9.97 21.80 -3.29
N ALA A 155 -9.39 20.59 -3.26
CA ALA A 155 -8.24 20.23 -4.11
C ALA A 155 -8.48 20.44 -5.62
N TRP A 156 -9.67 20.11 -6.12
CA TRP A 156 -10.06 20.34 -7.52
C TRP A 156 -10.70 21.71 -7.73
N GLU A 157 -11.32 22.32 -6.71
CA GLU A 157 -11.85 23.69 -6.76
C GLU A 157 -10.71 24.72 -6.83
N GLU A 158 -9.67 24.56 -6.01
CA GLU A 158 -8.46 25.36 -5.95
C GLU A 158 -7.62 25.21 -7.22
N ALA A 159 -7.53 23.99 -7.77
CA ALA A 159 -6.95 23.79 -9.10
C ALA A 159 -7.76 24.52 -10.19
N ALA A 160 -9.08 24.33 -10.26
CA ALA A 160 -9.94 25.03 -11.21
C ALA A 160 -9.91 26.56 -11.03
N LYS A 161 -9.65 27.04 -9.81
CA LYS A 161 -9.43 28.45 -9.50
C LYS A 161 -8.06 28.94 -9.97
N GLU A 162 -6.97 28.19 -9.75
CA GLU A 162 -5.63 28.50 -10.33
C GLU A 162 -5.72 28.63 -11.85
N TYR A 163 -6.43 27.71 -12.53
CA TYR A 163 -6.66 27.79 -13.98
C TYR A 163 -7.41 29.07 -14.41
N LYS A 164 -8.41 29.53 -13.64
CA LYS A 164 -9.17 30.76 -13.93
C LYS A 164 -8.39 32.03 -13.61
N GLU A 165 -7.66 32.06 -12.50
CA GLU A 165 -6.84 33.22 -12.10
C GLU A 165 -5.65 33.38 -13.04
N LEU A 166 -4.99 32.28 -13.43
CA LEU A 166 -3.89 32.29 -14.40
C LEU A 166 -4.35 32.69 -15.81
N LEU A 167 -5.56 32.28 -16.24
CA LEU A 167 -6.18 32.81 -17.46
C LEU A 167 -6.43 34.32 -17.37
N LYS A 168 -6.97 34.81 -16.25
CA LYS A 168 -7.23 36.24 -16.05
C LYS A 168 -5.93 37.05 -16.06
N ASP A 169 -4.91 36.60 -15.34
CA ASP A 169 -3.59 37.26 -15.31
C ASP A 169 -2.93 37.26 -16.70
N MET A 170 -3.11 36.21 -17.51
CA MET A 170 -2.66 36.21 -18.91
C MET A 170 -3.40 37.25 -19.77
N CYS A 171 -4.72 37.38 -19.62
CA CYS A 171 -5.52 38.39 -20.32
C CYS A 171 -5.15 39.82 -19.89
N ASP A 172 -5.01 40.06 -18.59
CA ASP A 172 -4.75 41.38 -18.01
C ASP A 172 -3.29 41.84 -18.25
N GLN A 173 -2.31 40.92 -18.20
CA GLN A 173 -0.87 41.23 -18.22
C GLN A 173 -0.16 40.89 -19.55
N LYS A 174 -0.87 40.29 -20.53
CA LYS A 174 -0.35 39.87 -21.85
C LYS A 174 0.83 38.87 -21.81
N LEU A 175 1.04 38.17 -20.69
CA LEU A 175 2.21 37.31 -20.42
C LEU A 175 2.27 35.97 -21.19
N ALA A 176 1.49 35.81 -22.26
CA ALA A 176 1.37 34.55 -23.00
C ALA A 176 2.69 33.88 -23.46
N PRO A 177 3.75 34.61 -23.86
CA PRO A 177 5.01 33.99 -24.29
C PRO A 177 5.82 33.31 -23.17
N ASN A 178 5.62 33.72 -21.91
CA ASN A 178 6.53 33.37 -20.80
C ASN A 178 6.09 32.13 -20.00
N LEU A 179 5.00 31.48 -20.38
CA LEU A 179 4.49 30.29 -19.70
C LEU A 179 5.14 29.01 -20.25
N PRO A 180 5.43 27.99 -19.42
CA PRO A 180 5.80 26.68 -19.92
C PRO A 180 4.73 26.16 -20.89
N TYR A 181 5.13 25.73 -22.09
CA TYR A 181 4.26 25.39 -23.23
C TYR A 181 3.03 24.51 -22.87
N MET A 182 3.16 23.58 -21.92
CA MET A 182 2.02 22.79 -21.48
C MET A 182 0.98 23.53 -20.65
N LYS A 183 1.38 24.53 -19.86
CA LYS A 183 0.41 25.39 -19.15
C LYS A 183 -0.43 26.18 -20.15
N SER A 184 0.19 26.80 -21.17
CA SER A 184 -0.57 27.56 -22.18
C SER A 184 -1.51 26.66 -22.99
N LEU A 185 -1.11 25.44 -23.35
CA LEU A 185 -2.01 24.46 -23.96
C LEU A 185 -3.21 24.11 -23.07
N PHE A 186 -2.99 23.73 -21.81
CA PHE A 186 -4.09 23.38 -20.90
C PHE A 186 -5.04 24.55 -20.64
N LEU A 187 -4.51 25.77 -20.51
CA LEU A 187 -5.32 26.99 -20.32
C LEU A 187 -6.16 27.28 -21.57
N GLY A 188 -5.57 27.14 -22.77
CA GLY A 188 -6.27 27.27 -24.05
C GLY A 188 -7.36 26.21 -24.26
N TRP A 189 -7.17 24.99 -23.77
CA TRP A 189 -8.19 23.92 -23.83
C TRP A 189 -9.29 24.08 -22.77
N PHE A 190 -8.99 24.68 -21.61
CA PHE A 190 -9.89 24.69 -20.46
C PHE A 190 -11.22 25.40 -20.73
N GLU A 191 -11.21 26.63 -21.25
CA GLU A 191 -12.46 27.38 -21.46
C GLU A 191 -13.36 26.75 -22.55
N PRO A 192 -12.85 26.39 -23.75
CA PRO A 192 -13.67 25.73 -24.76
C PRO A 192 -14.23 24.39 -24.27
N PHE A 193 -13.44 23.60 -23.54
CA PHE A 193 -13.87 22.30 -23.03
C PHE A 193 -14.91 22.44 -21.90
N ARG A 194 -14.73 23.38 -20.97
CA ARG A 194 -15.76 23.77 -19.98
C ARG A 194 -17.05 24.16 -20.68
N ASN A 195 -16.99 25.04 -21.68
CA ASN A 195 -18.18 25.55 -22.38
C ASN A 195 -18.94 24.41 -23.08
N ALA A 196 -18.23 23.44 -23.68
CA ALA A 196 -18.84 22.25 -24.26
C ALA A 196 -19.49 21.32 -23.22
N ILE A 197 -18.89 21.16 -22.03
CA ILE A 197 -19.52 20.41 -20.92
C ILE A 197 -20.78 21.13 -20.43
N VAL A 198 -20.79 22.47 -20.36
CA VAL A 198 -22.00 23.25 -20.01
C VAL A 198 -23.11 23.03 -21.03
N ALA A 199 -22.79 23.05 -22.33
CA ALA A 199 -23.76 22.75 -23.40
C ALA A 199 -24.31 21.31 -23.31
N GLU A 200 -23.45 20.34 -23.01
CA GLU A 200 -23.84 18.94 -22.81
C GLU A 200 -24.76 18.76 -21.58
N GLN A 201 -24.46 19.43 -20.47
CA GLN A 201 -25.31 19.46 -19.27
C GLN A 201 -26.69 20.08 -19.58
N GLU A 202 -26.72 21.20 -20.30
CA GLU A 202 -27.98 21.85 -20.65
C GLU A 202 -28.86 20.98 -21.58
N LEU A 203 -28.25 20.22 -22.50
CA LEU A 203 -28.95 19.20 -23.29
C LEU A 203 -29.48 18.02 -22.44
N CYS A 204 -28.85 17.72 -21.31
CA CYS A 204 -29.35 16.73 -20.34
C CYS A 204 -30.57 17.27 -19.58
N ARG A 205 -30.51 18.49 -19.03
CA ARG A 205 -31.62 19.15 -18.32
C ARG A 205 -32.87 19.28 -19.18
N GLN A 206 -32.71 19.64 -20.45
CA GLN A 206 -33.81 19.78 -21.40
C GLN A 206 -34.40 18.44 -21.87
N GLY A 207 -33.91 17.29 -21.37
CA GLY A 207 -34.38 15.95 -21.74
C GLY A 207 -34.09 15.54 -23.20
N LYS A 208 -33.37 16.39 -23.95
CA LYS A 208 -33.03 16.19 -25.36
C LYS A 208 -31.95 15.12 -25.52
N ASN A 209 -31.01 15.03 -24.57
CA ASN A 209 -30.01 13.98 -24.52
C ASN A 209 -30.54 12.71 -23.84
N ARG A 210 -30.72 11.62 -24.60
CA ARG A 210 -31.12 10.29 -24.10
C ARG A 210 -29.94 9.39 -23.73
N GLY A 211 -28.72 9.94 -23.65
CA GLY A 211 -27.51 9.21 -23.29
C GLY A 211 -27.57 8.63 -21.88
N ALA A 212 -27.20 7.35 -21.71
CA ALA A 212 -27.20 6.68 -20.40
C ALA A 212 -26.14 7.18 -19.39
N TYR A 213 -25.49 8.31 -19.68
CA TYR A 213 -24.65 9.11 -18.78
C TYR A 213 -25.35 10.39 -18.28
N ALA A 214 -26.43 10.84 -18.94
CA ALA A 214 -27.09 12.13 -18.67
C ALA A 214 -27.52 12.32 -17.19
N PRO A 215 -28.10 11.32 -16.48
CA PRO A 215 -28.48 11.48 -15.07
C PRO A 215 -27.30 11.76 -14.11
N TYR A 216 -26.07 11.58 -14.57
CA TYR A 216 -24.84 11.76 -13.80
C TYR A 216 -24.07 13.04 -14.17
N PHE A 217 -24.35 13.63 -15.34
CA PHE A 217 -23.56 14.74 -15.89
C PHE A 217 -23.83 16.08 -15.19
N ASP A 218 -25.04 16.30 -14.68
CA ASP A 218 -25.42 17.49 -13.90
C ASP A 218 -25.00 17.44 -12.42
N GLN A 219 -24.38 16.36 -11.94
CA GLN A 219 -24.08 16.18 -10.51
C GLN A 219 -22.80 16.92 -10.06
N LEU A 220 -22.06 17.55 -10.97
CA LEU A 220 -20.82 18.29 -10.70
C LEU A 220 -20.68 19.52 -11.63
N PRO A 221 -20.13 20.66 -11.16
CA PRO A 221 -19.87 21.81 -12.04
C PRO A 221 -18.88 21.51 -13.17
N ALA A 222 -19.18 22.03 -14.36
CA ALA A 222 -18.41 21.79 -15.59
C ALA A 222 -16.91 22.12 -15.47
N ASP A 223 -16.54 23.14 -14.70
CA ASP A 223 -15.14 23.49 -14.40
C ASP A 223 -14.36 22.31 -13.81
N MET A 224 -14.92 21.65 -12.80
CA MET A 224 -14.27 20.51 -12.13
C MET A 224 -14.23 19.31 -13.06
N MET A 225 -15.29 19.07 -13.83
CA MET A 225 -15.35 17.99 -14.82
C MET A 225 -14.25 18.15 -15.89
N ALA A 226 -14.00 19.38 -16.35
CA ALA A 226 -12.94 19.70 -17.29
C ALA A 226 -11.55 19.44 -16.68
N VAL A 227 -11.25 20.02 -15.51
CA VAL A 227 -9.95 19.87 -14.83
C VAL A 227 -9.67 18.40 -14.50
N ILE A 228 -10.63 17.67 -13.91
CA ILE A 228 -10.48 16.25 -13.58
C ILE A 228 -10.20 15.42 -14.85
N THR A 229 -10.93 15.66 -15.94
CA THR A 229 -10.73 14.90 -17.20
C THR A 229 -9.35 15.14 -17.78
N MET A 230 -8.92 16.41 -17.92
CA MET A 230 -7.60 16.75 -18.48
C MET A 230 -6.46 16.13 -17.67
N HIS A 231 -6.47 16.28 -16.34
CA HIS A 231 -5.40 15.77 -15.48
C HIS A 231 -5.40 14.24 -15.39
N LYS A 232 -6.57 13.58 -15.37
CA LYS A 232 -6.65 12.10 -15.33
C LYS A 232 -6.30 11.46 -16.67
N LEU A 233 -6.70 12.03 -17.80
CA LEU A 233 -6.27 11.53 -19.12
C LEU A 233 -4.75 11.70 -19.29
N THR A 234 -4.22 12.88 -18.96
CA THR A 234 -2.79 13.19 -19.01
C THR A 234 -1.94 12.27 -18.14
N GLY A 235 -2.30 12.13 -16.86
CA GLY A 235 -1.58 11.23 -15.94
C GLY A 235 -1.61 9.76 -16.40
N LEU A 236 -2.64 9.35 -17.15
CA LEU A 236 -2.66 8.04 -17.80
C LEU A 236 -1.78 7.99 -19.05
N VAL A 237 -1.82 8.99 -19.93
CA VAL A 237 -0.94 9.11 -21.12
C VAL A 237 0.54 9.01 -20.73
N MET A 238 0.95 9.67 -19.63
CA MET A 238 2.32 9.62 -19.10
C MET A 238 2.70 8.26 -18.50
N THR A 239 1.75 7.54 -17.87
CA THR A 239 2.01 6.26 -17.19
C THR A 239 1.73 5.01 -18.05
N SER A 240 1.08 5.16 -19.21
CA SER A 240 0.70 4.03 -20.08
C SER A 240 1.72 3.74 -21.18
N GLY A 241 2.68 2.88 -20.86
CA GLY A 241 3.53 2.20 -21.86
C GLY A 241 4.52 3.08 -22.64
N GLY A 242 4.65 4.36 -22.29
CA GLY A 242 5.63 5.29 -22.87
C GLY A 242 5.53 5.48 -24.40
N HIS A 243 4.33 5.30 -24.97
CA HIS A 243 4.02 5.68 -26.36
C HIS A 243 2.96 6.81 -26.38
N GLY A 244 2.80 7.52 -25.25
CA GLY A 244 1.75 8.52 -25.05
C GLY A 244 0.33 8.00 -25.26
N ASN A 245 0.05 6.71 -25.00
CA ASN A 245 -1.20 6.08 -25.43
C ASN A 245 -2.02 5.35 -24.35
N ALA A 246 -3.03 6.04 -23.82
CA ALA A 246 -3.96 5.49 -22.85
C ALA A 246 -4.97 4.52 -23.49
N ARG A 247 -5.21 3.36 -22.88
CA ARG A 247 -6.33 2.49 -23.29
C ARG A 247 -7.66 3.16 -22.93
N VAL A 248 -8.55 3.34 -23.91
CA VAL A 248 -9.85 4.03 -23.73
C VAL A 248 -10.65 3.42 -22.56
N VAL A 249 -10.64 2.09 -22.41
CA VAL A 249 -11.32 1.38 -21.31
C VAL A 249 -10.82 1.84 -19.94
N GLN A 250 -9.50 1.98 -19.79
CA GLN A 250 -8.85 2.38 -18.55
C GLN A 250 -9.08 3.87 -18.25
N ALA A 251 -8.94 4.73 -19.26
CA ALA A 251 -9.20 6.16 -19.14
C ALA A 251 -10.67 6.44 -18.75
N ALA A 252 -11.62 5.84 -19.47
CA ALA A 252 -13.04 6.06 -19.23
C ALA A 252 -13.49 5.59 -17.83
N CYS A 253 -12.98 4.45 -17.33
CA CYS A 253 -13.25 4.02 -15.96
C CYS A 253 -12.64 4.97 -14.92
N ILE A 254 -11.35 5.32 -15.04
CA ILE A 254 -10.64 6.12 -14.04
C ILE A 254 -11.15 7.56 -13.96
N ILE A 255 -11.54 8.15 -15.10
CA ILE A 255 -12.21 9.47 -15.12
C ILE A 255 -13.58 9.37 -14.46
N GLY A 256 -14.41 8.37 -14.81
CA GLY A 256 -15.71 8.15 -14.17
C GLY A 256 -15.65 7.85 -12.67
N ASP A 257 -14.62 7.13 -12.21
CA ASP A 257 -14.33 6.89 -10.78
C ASP A 257 -13.94 8.17 -10.04
N ALA A 258 -13.19 9.09 -10.69
CA ALA A 258 -12.80 10.37 -10.11
C ALA A 258 -13.99 11.33 -10.02
N ILE A 259 -14.83 11.42 -11.06
CA ILE A 259 -16.05 12.23 -11.05
C ILE A 259 -17.04 11.74 -9.97
N GLU A 260 -17.23 10.41 -9.81
CA GLU A 260 -18.08 9.89 -8.72
C GLU A 260 -17.56 10.29 -7.33
N GLN A 261 -16.24 10.26 -7.12
CA GLN A 261 -15.63 10.66 -5.85
C GLN A 261 -15.92 12.14 -5.54
N GLU A 262 -15.76 13.03 -6.52
CA GLU A 262 -15.98 14.47 -6.32
C GLU A 262 -17.45 14.80 -6.08
N VAL A 263 -18.36 14.20 -6.86
CA VAL A 263 -19.82 14.32 -6.66
C VAL A 263 -20.22 14.00 -5.21
N ARG A 264 -19.61 12.97 -4.60
CA ARG A 264 -19.88 12.61 -3.20
C ARG A 264 -19.34 13.63 -2.21
N ILE A 265 -18.17 14.22 -2.47
CA ILE A 265 -17.56 15.28 -1.64
C ILE A 265 -18.45 16.53 -1.68
N CYS A 266 -18.83 17.01 -2.87
CA CYS A 266 -19.73 18.15 -3.04
C CYS A 266 -21.08 17.93 -2.32
N ASN A 267 -21.71 16.76 -2.50
CA ASN A 267 -22.96 16.41 -1.83
C ASN A 267 -22.84 16.39 -0.29
N PHE A 268 -21.73 15.88 0.25
CA PHE A 268 -21.46 15.90 1.69
C PHE A 268 -21.29 17.33 2.23
N LEU A 269 -20.61 18.18 1.47
CA LEU A 269 -20.42 19.60 1.79
C LEU A 269 -21.74 20.37 1.73
N GLU A 270 -22.61 20.10 0.77
CA GLU A 270 -23.96 20.68 0.74
C GLU A 270 -24.83 20.21 1.91
N LYS A 271 -24.89 18.90 2.19
CA LYS A 271 -25.63 18.36 3.35
C LYS A 271 -25.17 18.96 4.68
N THR A 272 -23.89 19.35 4.80
CA THR A 272 -23.35 20.01 6.00
C THR A 272 -23.48 21.54 6.00
N LYS A 273 -23.43 22.20 4.83
CA LYS A 273 -23.75 23.63 4.67
C LYS A 273 -25.22 23.91 5.00
N ARG A 274 -26.17 23.10 4.48
CA ARG A 274 -27.62 23.22 4.77
C ARG A 274 -27.91 23.11 6.28
N LYS A 275 -27.31 22.11 6.96
CA LYS A 275 -27.38 21.93 8.43
C LYS A 275 -26.69 23.02 9.27
N LYS A 276 -25.93 23.94 8.65
CA LYS A 276 -25.48 25.21 9.24
C LYS A 276 -26.44 26.36 8.94
N GLY A 277 -27.05 26.39 7.76
CA GLY A 277 -28.11 27.33 7.39
C GLY A 277 -29.28 27.29 8.37
N ASP A 278 -29.76 26.09 8.70
CA ASP A 278 -30.87 25.86 9.66
C ASP A 278 -30.52 26.24 11.12
N ARG A 279 -29.26 26.64 11.42
CA ARG A 279 -28.88 27.24 12.71
C ARG A 279 -28.88 28.77 12.70
N ASN A 280 -28.96 29.38 11.52
CA ASN A 280 -28.93 30.83 11.32
C ASN A 280 -30.20 31.39 10.65
N LYS A 281 -31.10 30.52 10.14
CA LYS A 281 -32.38 30.90 9.51
C LYS A 281 -33.59 30.39 10.29
N THR A 282 -33.79 30.90 11.51
CA THR A 282 -35.10 30.84 12.18
C THR A 282 -35.29 32.05 13.11
N ILE A 283 -35.18 33.24 12.52
CA ILE A 283 -35.67 34.51 13.07
C ILE A 283 -36.38 35.21 11.90
N GLN A 284 -37.61 35.69 12.12
CA GLN A 284 -38.58 36.18 11.12
C GLN A 284 -39.16 35.11 10.17
N GLY A 285 -40.48 35.21 9.90
CA GLY A 285 -41.31 34.26 9.15
C GLY A 285 -42.36 33.60 10.05
N ASP A 286 -43.64 33.87 9.78
CA ASP A 286 -44.80 33.49 10.61
C ASP A 286 -45.75 32.53 9.84
N GLY A 287 -46.61 31.79 10.55
CA GLY A 287 -47.71 31.00 9.95
C GLY A 287 -47.86 29.52 10.39
N THR A 288 -48.84 29.28 11.26
CA THR A 288 -49.71 28.08 11.38
C THR A 288 -49.13 26.65 11.57
N ASP A 289 -49.22 26.19 12.82
CA ASP A 289 -50.04 25.04 13.29
C ASP A 289 -49.61 23.55 13.18
N ASP A 290 -49.20 23.06 14.37
CA ASP A 290 -49.68 21.88 15.08
C ASP A 290 -49.54 20.45 14.48
N VAL A 291 -48.30 20.08 14.16
CA VAL A 291 -47.84 18.66 14.23
C VAL A 291 -46.70 18.54 15.27
N THR A 292 -46.59 19.52 16.17
CA THR A 292 -45.28 19.92 16.72
C THR A 292 -44.98 19.35 18.11
N GLN A 293 -45.99 19.04 18.93
CA GLN A 293 -45.79 18.77 20.37
C GLN A 293 -44.98 17.50 20.68
N GLU A 294 -45.14 16.42 19.91
CA GLU A 294 -44.33 15.20 20.03
C GLU A 294 -42.87 15.45 19.61
N GLN A 295 -42.67 16.14 18.48
CA GLN A 295 -41.33 16.49 17.99
C GLN A 295 -40.61 17.46 18.92
N ASP A 296 -41.31 18.38 19.59
CA ASP A 296 -40.71 19.32 20.53
C ASP A 296 -40.24 18.68 21.84
N LYS A 297 -40.90 17.60 22.32
CA LYS A 297 -40.38 16.78 23.42
C LYS A 297 -39.05 16.10 23.04
N LEU A 298 -38.93 15.64 21.80
CA LEU A 298 -37.68 15.09 21.26
C LEU A 298 -36.60 16.16 21.04
N ARG A 299 -36.95 17.34 20.50
CA ARG A 299 -36.05 18.51 20.39
C ARG A 299 -35.49 18.92 21.75
N LYS A 300 -36.33 19.05 22.79
CA LYS A 300 -35.88 19.42 24.14
C LYS A 300 -34.87 18.41 24.72
N LYS A 301 -35.06 17.11 24.48
CA LYS A 301 -34.04 16.06 24.79
C LYS A 301 -32.77 16.21 23.95
N ALA A 302 -32.88 16.46 22.65
CA ALA A 302 -31.73 16.62 21.74
C ALA A 302 -30.86 17.85 22.09
N THR A 303 -31.48 19.00 22.39
CA THR A 303 -30.77 20.23 22.76
C THR A 303 -29.93 20.06 24.04
N ASN A 304 -30.45 19.35 25.05
CA ASN A 304 -29.71 19.02 26.26
C ASN A 304 -28.57 18.00 26.04
N LEU A 305 -28.63 17.17 24.99
CA LEU A 305 -27.54 16.28 24.57
C LEU A 305 -26.45 17.03 23.79
N ILE A 306 -26.83 18.01 22.95
CA ILE A 306 -25.89 18.82 22.16
C ILE A 306 -25.03 19.71 23.08
N LYS A 307 -25.57 20.24 24.17
CA LYS A 307 -24.79 20.96 25.21
C LYS A 307 -23.76 20.08 25.96
N LYS A 308 -23.72 18.76 25.74
CA LYS A 308 -22.77 17.81 26.37
C LYS A 308 -21.76 17.18 25.40
N GLU A 309 -21.43 17.86 24.29
CA GLU A 309 -20.40 17.50 23.29
C GLU A 309 -20.50 16.09 22.63
N LYS A 310 -21.63 15.38 22.73
CA LYS A 310 -21.77 14.01 22.20
C LYS A 310 -22.04 13.96 20.69
N LEU A 311 -21.05 14.36 19.89
CA LEU A 311 -21.03 14.31 18.42
C LEU A 311 -21.30 12.89 17.85
N HIS A 312 -21.08 11.84 18.65
CA HIS A 312 -21.38 10.46 18.28
C HIS A 312 -22.89 10.17 18.12
N ALA A 313 -23.76 10.83 18.89
CA ALA A 313 -25.22 10.64 18.77
C ALA A 313 -25.75 11.23 17.46
N VAL A 314 -25.22 12.39 17.05
CA VAL A 314 -25.54 13.03 15.76
C VAL A 314 -25.16 12.12 14.58
N ARG A 315 -24.03 11.40 14.67
CA ARG A 315 -23.64 10.38 13.68
C ARG A 315 -24.57 9.16 13.63
N GLN A 316 -25.37 8.87 14.66
CA GLN A 316 -26.37 7.80 14.59
C GLN A 316 -27.66 8.26 13.92
N MET A 317 -28.16 9.47 14.22
CA MET A 317 -29.35 10.01 13.53
C MET A 317 -29.14 10.22 12.02
N VAL A 318 -27.90 10.49 11.59
CA VAL A 318 -27.54 10.66 10.17
C VAL A 318 -27.51 9.33 9.39
N LYS A 319 -27.53 8.15 10.05
CA LYS A 319 -27.47 6.85 9.35
C LYS A 319 -28.69 6.52 8.48
N GLY A 320 -29.81 7.21 8.63
CA GLY A 320 -31.07 6.87 7.95
C GLY A 320 -31.32 7.56 6.60
N GLN A 321 -30.37 8.31 6.05
CA GLN A 321 -30.57 9.13 4.82
C GLN A 321 -29.29 9.28 3.98
N ASP A 322 -28.61 8.17 3.65
CA ASP A 322 -27.42 8.19 2.77
C ASP A 322 -27.39 7.00 1.79
N ASP A 323 -28.57 6.68 1.24
CA ASP A 323 -28.84 5.51 0.39
C ASP A 323 -28.47 5.67 -1.10
N MET A 324 -27.61 6.64 -1.44
CA MET A 324 -27.12 6.82 -2.80
C MET A 324 -26.20 5.65 -3.18
N ARG A 325 -26.76 4.67 -3.89
CA ARG A 325 -26.03 3.50 -4.40
C ARG A 325 -24.84 3.95 -5.27
N PRO A 326 -23.65 3.36 -5.10
CA PRO A 326 -22.51 3.63 -5.98
C PRO A 326 -22.83 3.45 -7.45
N TRP A 327 -22.28 4.33 -8.30
CA TRP A 327 -22.42 4.25 -9.75
C TRP A 327 -21.87 2.92 -10.27
N GLY A 328 -22.62 2.25 -11.15
CA GLY A 328 -22.14 1.05 -11.84
C GLY A 328 -20.92 1.35 -12.71
N GLN A 329 -20.05 0.36 -12.90
CA GLN A 329 -18.86 0.49 -13.76
C GLN A 329 -19.22 0.95 -15.18
N ASP A 330 -20.35 0.46 -15.70
CA ASP A 330 -20.93 0.86 -16.99
C ASP A 330 -21.28 2.35 -17.04
N ALA A 331 -21.82 2.93 -15.95
CA ALA A 331 -22.18 4.34 -15.87
C ALA A 331 -20.92 5.21 -15.84
N LYS A 332 -19.94 4.83 -14.99
CA LYS A 332 -18.63 5.48 -14.91
C LYS A 332 -17.92 5.52 -16.26
N ALA A 333 -17.84 4.37 -16.94
CA ALA A 333 -17.22 4.28 -18.25
C ALA A 333 -17.99 5.04 -19.35
N LYS A 334 -19.31 5.22 -19.24
CA LYS A 334 -20.08 6.07 -20.15
C LYS A 334 -19.82 7.57 -19.91
N VAL A 335 -19.84 8.01 -18.65
CA VAL A 335 -19.51 9.40 -18.26
C VAL A 335 -18.09 9.76 -18.69
N GLY A 336 -17.10 8.92 -18.35
CA GLY A 336 -15.70 9.13 -18.75
C GLY A 336 -15.49 9.10 -20.26
N SER A 337 -16.18 8.20 -21.00
CA SER A 337 -16.11 8.16 -22.47
C SER A 337 -16.63 9.45 -23.11
N ARG A 338 -17.75 10.01 -22.64
CA ARG A 338 -18.28 11.28 -23.15
C ARG A 338 -17.37 12.47 -22.84
N LEU A 339 -16.77 12.51 -21.66
CA LEU A 339 -15.79 13.54 -21.30
C LEU A 339 -14.50 13.47 -22.14
N ILE A 340 -13.99 12.26 -22.43
CA ILE A 340 -12.86 12.05 -23.34
C ILE A 340 -13.21 12.49 -24.77
N GLU A 341 -14.40 12.14 -25.25
CA GLU A 341 -14.87 12.51 -26.59
C GLU A 341 -14.95 14.02 -26.80
N LEU A 342 -15.56 14.74 -25.85
CA LEU A 342 -15.63 16.20 -25.85
C LEU A 342 -14.23 16.82 -25.80
N LEU A 343 -13.29 16.24 -25.02
CA LEU A 343 -11.90 16.72 -24.99
C LEU A 343 -11.16 16.49 -26.31
N ILE A 344 -11.34 15.33 -26.97
CA ILE A 344 -10.77 15.03 -28.29
C ILE A 344 -11.28 15.98 -29.37
N GLN A 345 -12.55 16.41 -29.27
CA GLN A 345 -13.15 17.35 -30.23
C GLN A 345 -12.64 18.81 -30.08
N ILE A 346 -11.87 19.11 -29.03
CA ILE A 346 -11.59 20.49 -28.59
C ILE A 346 -10.09 20.75 -28.36
N ALA A 347 -9.33 19.76 -27.90
CA ALA A 347 -7.90 19.90 -27.65
C ALA A 347 -7.11 19.84 -28.97
N TYR A 348 -6.82 21.00 -29.55
CA TYR A 348 -5.90 21.17 -30.68
C TYR A 348 -4.57 21.79 -30.24
N ILE A 349 -3.51 21.52 -30.98
CA ILE A 349 -2.23 22.21 -30.89
C ILE A 349 -1.93 22.98 -32.17
N GLN A 350 -1.10 24.01 -32.03
CA GLN A 350 -0.34 24.58 -33.12
C GLN A 350 1.12 24.20 -32.88
N PRO A 351 1.78 23.45 -33.78
CA PRO A 351 3.22 23.30 -33.76
C PRO A 351 3.93 24.67 -33.82
N PRO A 352 5.16 24.80 -33.31
CA PRO A 352 6.05 25.87 -33.75
C PRO A 352 6.15 25.84 -35.28
N ALA A 353 6.15 27.01 -35.92
CA ALA A 353 6.37 27.08 -37.37
C ALA A 353 7.80 26.61 -37.69
N ASP A 354 7.94 25.65 -38.59
CA ASP A 354 9.22 25.37 -39.24
C ASP A 354 9.63 26.62 -40.06
N GLU A 355 10.93 26.92 -40.15
CA GLU A 355 11.46 28.17 -40.75
C GLU A 355 11.41 28.18 -42.31
N LEU A 356 10.34 27.66 -42.89
CA LEU A 356 10.05 27.59 -44.33
C LEU A 356 8.65 28.20 -44.58
N GLY A 357 8.62 29.31 -45.31
CA GLY A 357 7.51 30.27 -45.30
C GLY A 357 6.19 29.83 -45.96
N ASP A 358 5.14 30.63 -45.69
CA ASP A 358 3.79 30.60 -46.28
C ASP A 358 3.02 29.27 -46.23
N VAL A 359 3.31 28.42 -45.25
CA VAL A 359 2.42 27.32 -44.85
C VAL A 359 1.41 27.82 -43.80
N PRO A 360 0.09 27.68 -43.99
CA PRO A 360 -0.90 28.06 -42.98
C PRO A 360 -0.79 27.19 -41.72
N PRO A 361 -1.18 27.71 -40.52
CA PRO A 361 -0.92 27.05 -39.25
C PRO A 361 -1.59 25.66 -39.14
N ASP A 362 -0.79 24.62 -39.07
CA ASP A 362 -1.19 23.21 -39.03
C ASP A 362 -1.83 22.85 -37.66
N LEU A 363 -3.14 23.07 -37.57
CA LEU A 363 -3.96 22.77 -36.39
C LEU A 363 -4.20 21.27 -36.24
N ARG A 364 -3.35 20.59 -35.47
CA ARG A 364 -3.42 19.14 -35.21
C ARG A 364 -4.17 18.83 -33.90
N PRO A 365 -4.98 17.76 -33.82
CA PRO A 365 -5.61 17.34 -32.57
C PRO A 365 -4.56 16.78 -31.59
N ALA A 366 -4.59 17.25 -30.34
CA ALA A 366 -3.68 16.86 -29.26
C ALA A 366 -3.85 15.40 -28.81
N PHE A 367 -5.04 14.84 -29.02
CA PHE A 367 -5.41 13.48 -28.66
C PHE A 367 -6.22 12.84 -29.80
N ILE A 368 -5.83 11.65 -30.24
CA ILE A 368 -6.48 10.92 -31.33
C ILE A 368 -6.96 9.56 -30.83
N HIS A 369 -8.24 9.22 -31.05
CA HIS A 369 -8.75 7.87 -30.81
C HIS A 369 -8.39 6.97 -32.00
N THR A 370 -7.40 6.09 -31.81
CA THR A 370 -7.02 5.08 -32.80
C THR A 370 -7.47 3.69 -32.35
N THR A 371 -7.52 2.71 -33.27
CA THR A 371 -7.68 1.29 -32.90
C THR A 371 -6.51 0.48 -33.41
N LYS A 372 -5.82 -0.22 -32.50
CA LYS A 372 -4.71 -1.11 -32.85
C LYS A 372 -5.14 -2.56 -32.75
N ILE A 373 -4.63 -3.37 -33.65
CA ILE A 373 -4.81 -4.83 -33.68
C ILE A 373 -3.48 -5.42 -33.22
N VAL A 374 -3.49 -6.16 -32.11
CA VAL A 374 -2.33 -6.99 -31.74
C VAL A 374 -2.62 -8.44 -32.08
N THR A 375 -1.76 -8.98 -32.94
CA THR A 375 -1.47 -10.41 -33.04
C THR A 375 -0.50 -10.77 -31.94
N GLN A 376 -0.93 -11.60 -30.97
CA GLN A 376 0.02 -12.27 -30.09
C GLN A 376 0.58 -13.48 -30.84
N GLU A 377 1.89 -13.56 -31.04
CA GLU A 377 2.54 -14.62 -31.83
C GLU A 377 2.17 -16.03 -31.34
N ASN A 378 1.93 -16.17 -30.02
CA ASN A 378 1.55 -17.43 -29.38
C ASN A 378 0.03 -17.73 -29.33
N GLN A 379 -0.85 -16.89 -29.89
CA GLN A 379 -2.30 -17.17 -29.96
C GLN A 379 -2.95 -16.67 -31.26
N LYS A 380 -3.66 -17.57 -31.97
CA LYS A 380 -4.43 -17.28 -33.21
C LYS A 380 -5.65 -16.33 -33.04
N SER A 381 -5.73 -15.53 -31.98
CA SER A 381 -6.76 -14.51 -31.79
C SER A 381 -6.16 -13.10 -31.89
N SER A 382 -6.38 -12.42 -33.01
CA SER A 382 -6.15 -10.98 -33.10
C SER A 382 -7.17 -10.25 -32.21
N ARG A 383 -6.71 -9.32 -31.38
CA ARG A 383 -7.60 -8.47 -30.57
C ARG A 383 -7.42 -7.01 -30.96
N ARG A 384 -8.50 -6.40 -31.44
CA ARG A 384 -8.60 -4.96 -31.65
C ARG A 384 -8.89 -4.27 -30.31
N TYR A 385 -8.21 -3.19 -30.01
CA TYR A 385 -8.51 -2.33 -28.86
C TYR A 385 -8.32 -0.85 -29.23
N GLY A 386 -9.15 0.02 -28.64
CA GLY A 386 -9.02 1.46 -28.80
C GLY A 386 -7.99 2.07 -27.87
N LEU A 387 -7.17 2.96 -28.41
CA LEU A 387 -6.20 3.81 -27.72
C LEU A 387 -6.58 5.28 -27.90
N ILE A 388 -6.21 6.10 -26.93
CA ILE A 388 -6.15 7.56 -27.05
C ILE A 388 -4.66 7.86 -27.16
N GLU A 389 -4.20 8.24 -28.34
CA GLU A 389 -2.78 8.52 -28.60
C GLU A 389 -2.57 10.04 -28.56
N CYS A 390 -1.57 10.48 -27.79
CA CYS A 390 -1.24 11.88 -27.59
C CYS A 390 -0.20 12.33 -28.62
N ASP A 391 -0.31 13.57 -29.10
CA ASP A 391 0.65 14.13 -30.06
C ASP A 391 2.07 14.21 -29.45
N PRO A 392 3.14 13.93 -30.21
CA PRO A 392 4.52 13.95 -29.70
C PRO A 392 4.98 15.29 -29.10
N LEU A 393 4.47 16.44 -29.56
CA LEU A 393 4.80 17.75 -28.98
C LEU A 393 4.14 17.94 -27.61
N VAL A 394 2.89 17.47 -27.48
CA VAL A 394 2.17 17.44 -26.19
C VAL A 394 2.89 16.49 -25.23
N LEU A 395 3.28 15.29 -25.68
CA LEU A 395 4.02 14.33 -24.88
C LEU A 395 5.36 14.91 -24.40
N LYS A 396 6.18 15.46 -25.30
CA LYS A 396 7.48 16.10 -24.98
C LYS A 396 7.34 17.30 -24.04
N GLY A 397 6.22 18.01 -24.10
CA GLY A 397 5.88 19.04 -23.12
C GLY A 397 5.52 18.45 -21.75
N LEU A 398 4.66 17.43 -21.71
CA LEU A 398 4.24 16.73 -20.49
C LEU A 398 5.42 16.11 -19.74
N GLU A 399 6.38 15.55 -20.49
CA GLU A 399 7.63 15.00 -19.96
C GLU A 399 8.42 16.00 -19.09
N ARG A 400 8.27 17.31 -19.37
CA ARG A 400 8.90 18.42 -18.64
C ARG A 400 8.00 19.05 -17.56
N THR A 401 6.75 18.61 -17.43
CA THR A 401 5.67 19.34 -16.71
C THR A 401 5.03 18.50 -15.58
N ALA A 402 5.61 17.35 -15.21
CA ALA A 402 5.05 16.42 -14.20
C ALA A 402 4.67 17.06 -12.85
N ARG A 403 5.36 18.15 -12.44
CA ARG A 403 5.10 18.95 -11.23
C ARG A 403 3.68 19.51 -11.12
N HIS A 404 2.94 19.61 -12.23
CA HIS A 404 1.62 20.26 -12.28
C HIS A 404 0.44 19.27 -12.25
N VAL A 405 0.68 17.99 -12.00
CA VAL A 405 -0.40 17.02 -11.77
C VAL A 405 -1.01 17.23 -10.37
N VAL A 406 -2.31 17.56 -10.31
CA VAL A 406 -3.04 17.69 -9.04
C VAL A 406 -3.02 16.37 -8.26
N ILE A 407 -2.45 16.41 -7.04
CA ILE A 407 -2.42 15.29 -6.08
C ILE A 407 -3.52 15.53 -5.03
N PRO A 408 -4.70 14.89 -5.11
CA PRO A 408 -5.80 15.15 -4.16
C PRO A 408 -5.62 14.49 -2.79
N TYR A 409 -4.86 13.38 -2.73
CA TYR A 409 -4.51 12.71 -1.48
C TYR A 409 -3.08 13.09 -1.09
N ILE A 410 -2.89 14.11 -0.24
CA ILE A 410 -1.57 14.49 0.33
C ILE A 410 -1.48 14.09 1.82
N PRO A 411 -0.26 13.98 2.40
CA PRO A 411 -0.10 13.69 3.83
C PRO A 411 -0.93 14.63 4.73
N MET A 412 -1.49 14.11 5.82
CA MET A 412 -2.44 14.86 6.64
C MET A 412 -1.71 15.82 7.60
N LEU A 413 -2.15 17.08 7.69
CA LEU A 413 -1.61 18.09 8.61
C LEU A 413 -2.08 17.91 10.07
N VAL A 414 -2.93 16.92 10.34
CA VAL A 414 -3.46 16.59 11.66
C VAL A 414 -3.57 15.07 11.81
N PRO A 415 -3.58 14.54 13.05
CA PRO A 415 -3.82 13.12 13.31
C PRO A 415 -5.04 12.57 12.55
N PRO A 416 -4.92 11.39 11.90
CA PRO A 416 -6.03 10.77 11.19
C PRO A 416 -7.22 10.43 12.10
N VAL A 417 -8.40 10.30 11.50
CA VAL A 417 -9.61 9.84 12.18
C VAL A 417 -9.48 8.37 12.53
N ASN A 418 -9.59 8.04 13.82
CA ASN A 418 -9.58 6.65 14.29
C ASN A 418 -10.59 5.75 13.55
N TRP A 419 -10.16 4.54 13.20
CA TRP A 419 -10.98 3.54 12.54
C TRP A 419 -12.08 3.00 13.46
N THR A 420 -13.30 2.96 12.94
CA THR A 420 -14.51 2.54 13.69
C THR A 420 -15.43 1.62 12.89
N GLY A 421 -15.04 1.28 11.66
CA GLY A 421 -15.76 0.41 10.72
C GLY A 421 -15.13 0.50 9.32
N TYR A 422 -15.52 -0.40 8.41
CA TYR A 422 -14.95 -0.56 7.06
C TYR A 422 -14.74 0.75 6.27
N ASP A 423 -15.68 1.69 6.38
CA ASP A 423 -15.73 2.95 5.61
C ASP A 423 -15.59 4.20 6.51
N LYS A 424 -15.01 4.04 7.71
CA LYS A 424 -15.06 5.06 8.79
C LYS A 424 -13.73 5.15 9.57
N GLY A 425 -12.78 5.90 9.02
CA GLY A 425 -11.47 6.24 9.61
C GLY A 425 -10.60 6.99 8.60
N ALA A 426 -9.30 7.12 8.88
CA ALA A 426 -8.30 7.83 8.08
C ALA A 426 -8.59 9.33 7.85
N HIS A 427 -9.10 9.73 6.67
CA HIS A 427 -9.20 11.14 6.30
C HIS A 427 -10.37 11.87 7.00
N LEU A 428 -10.40 13.21 6.99
CA LEU A 428 -11.45 14.00 7.65
C LEU A 428 -12.77 14.01 6.87
N VAL A 429 -12.69 13.96 5.53
CA VAL A 429 -13.77 14.05 4.55
C VAL A 429 -13.60 13.03 3.43
N LEU A 430 -12.36 12.78 2.96
CA LEU A 430 -12.12 11.89 1.82
C LEU A 430 -12.56 10.43 2.10
N PRO A 431 -13.29 9.77 1.18
CA PRO A 431 -13.86 8.44 1.39
C PRO A 431 -12.76 7.39 1.57
N SER A 432 -12.64 6.86 2.79
CA SER A 432 -11.53 5.99 3.19
C SER A 432 -12.01 4.60 3.57
N TYR A 433 -11.30 3.56 3.11
CA TYR A 433 -11.67 2.16 3.31
C TYR A 433 -10.54 1.35 3.96
N VAL A 434 -10.89 0.53 4.94
CA VAL A 434 -9.96 -0.32 5.72
C VAL A 434 -9.17 -1.29 4.84
N MET A 435 -9.76 -1.80 3.75
CA MET A 435 -9.16 -2.83 2.90
C MET A 435 -9.18 -2.42 1.41
N ARG A 436 -8.05 -2.58 0.73
CA ARG A 436 -7.88 -2.42 -0.72
C ARG A 436 -8.44 -3.66 -1.45
N THR A 437 -9.76 -3.69 -1.71
CA THR A 437 -10.41 -4.87 -2.33
C THR A 437 -10.28 -4.94 -3.86
N HIS A 438 -9.68 -3.94 -4.51
CA HIS A 438 -9.54 -3.83 -5.97
C HIS A 438 -10.83 -4.08 -6.79
N GLY A 439 -11.98 -3.73 -6.20
CA GLY A 439 -13.31 -3.93 -6.80
C GLY A 439 -14.04 -5.20 -6.36
N SER A 440 -13.34 -6.16 -5.73
CA SER A 440 -13.94 -7.44 -5.33
C SER A 440 -15.06 -7.26 -4.32
N LYS A 441 -16.25 -7.75 -4.67
CA LYS A 441 -17.44 -7.61 -3.82
C LYS A 441 -17.33 -8.46 -2.56
N GLN A 442 -16.87 -9.70 -2.68
CA GLN A 442 -16.86 -10.66 -1.57
C GLN A 442 -15.96 -10.22 -0.42
N GLN A 443 -14.76 -9.71 -0.72
CA GLN A 443 -13.84 -9.14 0.28
C GLN A 443 -14.49 -7.98 1.04
N ARG A 444 -15.13 -7.05 0.32
CA ARG A 444 -15.83 -5.91 0.93
C ARG A 444 -16.95 -6.36 1.86
N GLU A 445 -17.82 -7.27 1.40
CA GLU A 445 -18.94 -7.73 2.22
C GLU A 445 -18.47 -8.58 3.42
N ALA A 446 -17.34 -9.31 3.32
CA ALA A 446 -16.75 -10.04 4.45
C ALA A 446 -16.31 -9.09 5.57
N VAL A 447 -15.50 -8.07 5.26
CA VAL A 447 -15.05 -7.08 6.27
C VAL A 447 -16.23 -6.21 6.76
N LYS A 448 -17.25 -5.95 5.95
CA LYS A 448 -18.47 -5.23 6.38
C LYS A 448 -19.36 -6.03 7.32
N ARG A 449 -19.37 -7.36 7.23
CA ARG A 449 -20.18 -8.26 8.08
C ARG A 449 -19.49 -8.65 9.39
N ALA A 450 -18.15 -8.62 9.43
CA ALA A 450 -17.40 -8.96 10.63
C ALA A 450 -17.80 -8.08 11.84
N PRO A 451 -18.07 -8.68 13.02
CA PRO A 451 -18.39 -7.94 14.24
C PRO A 451 -17.34 -6.88 14.57
N ARG A 452 -17.76 -5.67 14.96
CA ARG A 452 -16.81 -4.60 15.32
C ARG A 452 -15.82 -5.00 16.43
N LYS A 453 -16.23 -5.85 17.38
CA LYS A 453 -15.33 -6.38 18.42
C LYS A 453 -14.14 -7.16 17.83
N GLN A 454 -14.41 -8.00 16.83
CA GLN A 454 -13.41 -8.81 16.12
C GLN A 454 -12.41 -7.93 15.34
N LEU A 455 -12.86 -6.82 14.75
CA LEU A 455 -11.98 -5.89 14.02
C LEU A 455 -11.27 -4.85 14.91
N GLN A 456 -11.53 -4.82 16.21
CA GLN A 456 -11.03 -3.76 17.09
C GLN A 456 -9.49 -3.73 17.26
N PRO A 457 -8.75 -4.87 17.31
CA PRO A 457 -7.28 -4.85 17.33
C PRO A 457 -6.68 -4.27 16.05
N ILE A 458 -7.28 -4.59 14.90
CA ILE A 458 -6.84 -4.10 13.58
C ILE A 458 -7.05 -2.59 13.47
N PHE A 459 -8.17 -2.08 13.99
CA PHE A 459 -8.39 -0.62 14.08
C PHE A 459 -7.36 0.04 15.02
N GLU A 460 -7.06 -0.54 16.18
CA GLU A 460 -6.03 -0.03 17.09
C GLU A 460 -4.63 0.00 16.43
N ALA A 461 -4.28 -1.01 15.63
CA ALA A 461 -3.01 -1.06 14.91
C ALA A 461 -2.93 -0.07 13.74
N LEU A 462 -3.97 0.04 12.91
CA LEU A 462 -4.05 1.05 11.84
C LEU A 462 -4.04 2.48 12.39
N ASP A 463 -4.74 2.71 13.51
CA ASP A 463 -4.71 3.99 14.23
C ASP A 463 -3.31 4.27 14.78
N THR A 464 -2.59 3.25 15.24
CA THR A 464 -1.22 3.39 15.74
C THR A 464 -0.28 3.83 14.63
N LEU A 465 -0.22 3.09 13.53
CA LEU A 465 0.58 3.42 12.34
C LEU A 465 0.20 4.79 11.75
N GLY A 466 -1.07 5.16 11.80
CA GLY A 466 -1.57 6.45 11.33
C GLY A 466 -1.25 7.64 12.24
N ASN A 467 -0.99 7.43 13.53
CA ASN A 467 -0.69 8.50 14.50
C ASN A 467 0.81 8.80 14.64
N THR A 468 1.68 8.01 14.01
CA THR A 468 3.12 8.34 13.91
C THR A 468 3.31 9.58 13.03
N LYS A 469 3.96 10.62 13.59
CA LYS A 469 4.14 11.92 12.94
C LYS A 469 5.51 12.00 12.28
N TRP A 470 5.52 12.45 11.03
CA TRP A 470 6.71 12.55 10.18
C TRP A 470 7.02 14.00 9.83
N ARG A 471 8.28 14.32 9.53
CA ARG A 471 8.69 15.59 8.91
C ARG A 471 9.66 15.33 7.76
N ILE A 472 9.92 16.38 6.97
CA ILE A 472 10.96 16.37 5.95
C ILE A 472 12.32 16.61 6.61
N ASN A 473 13.31 15.76 6.33
CA ASN A 473 14.70 16.06 6.66
C ASN A 473 15.23 17.12 5.67
N MET A 474 15.38 18.35 6.15
CA MET A 474 15.73 19.50 5.30
C MET A 474 17.16 19.44 4.73
N ARG A 475 18.11 18.81 5.44
CA ARG A 475 19.48 18.62 4.94
C ARG A 475 19.48 17.65 3.77
N MET A 476 18.77 16.53 3.92
CA MET A 476 18.64 15.51 2.88
C MET A 476 17.88 16.00 1.66
N LEU A 477 16.76 16.71 1.84
CA LEU A 477 16.06 17.35 0.71
C LEU A 477 16.99 18.31 -0.05
N SER A 478 17.78 19.14 0.65
CA SER A 478 18.72 20.06 0.00
C SER A 478 19.84 19.35 -0.78
N VAL A 479 20.33 18.19 -0.31
CA VAL A 479 21.32 17.38 -1.06
C VAL A 479 20.68 16.77 -2.31
N VAL A 480 19.48 16.19 -2.18
CA VAL A 480 18.73 15.62 -3.31
C VAL A 480 18.42 16.70 -4.36
N ASP A 481 17.95 17.88 -3.94
CA ASP A 481 17.64 19.01 -4.83
C ASP A 481 18.86 19.47 -5.64
N ARG A 482 20.06 19.44 -5.03
CA ARG A 482 21.31 19.74 -5.72
C ARG A 482 21.66 18.65 -6.74
N ILE A 483 21.65 17.37 -6.36
CA ILE A 483 21.92 16.25 -7.28
C ILE A 483 20.94 16.29 -8.47
N TRP A 484 19.65 16.47 -8.18
CA TRP A 484 18.61 16.52 -9.20
C TRP A 484 18.76 17.73 -10.11
N SER A 485 19.14 18.90 -9.58
CA SER A 485 19.43 20.08 -10.40
C SER A 485 20.67 19.87 -11.29
N SER A 486 21.66 19.12 -10.84
CA SER A 486 22.89 18.78 -11.58
C SER A 486 22.76 17.63 -12.59
N GLY A 487 21.54 17.10 -12.82
CA GLY A 487 21.28 16.08 -13.85
C GLY A 487 20.92 14.69 -13.32
N GLY A 488 20.87 14.47 -12.01
CA GLY A 488 20.64 13.14 -11.43
C GLY A 488 21.88 12.24 -11.51
N ARG A 489 21.69 10.96 -11.82
CA ARG A 489 22.72 9.90 -11.97
C ARG A 489 23.48 9.47 -10.70
N LEU A 490 23.41 10.22 -9.61
CA LEU A 490 24.04 9.89 -8.33
C LEU A 490 23.05 9.17 -7.39
N ALA A 491 23.53 8.24 -6.56
CA ALA A 491 22.73 7.55 -5.53
C ALA A 491 21.41 6.95 -6.08
N ASP A 492 21.51 6.15 -7.15
CA ASP A 492 20.40 5.54 -7.88
C ASP A 492 19.29 6.49 -8.39
N LEU A 493 19.50 7.82 -8.32
CA LEU A 493 18.63 8.77 -9.01
C LEU A 493 18.81 8.63 -10.52
N VAL A 494 17.71 8.42 -11.22
CA VAL A 494 17.65 8.33 -12.67
C VAL A 494 18.31 9.53 -13.36
N ASP A 495 18.94 9.27 -14.50
CA ASP A 495 19.48 10.28 -15.39
C ASP A 495 18.36 11.21 -15.91
N ARG A 496 18.59 12.53 -15.83
CA ARG A 496 17.64 13.51 -16.35
C ARG A 496 17.56 13.51 -17.87
N ASP A 497 18.63 13.08 -18.55
CA ASP A 497 18.71 13.03 -20.00
C ASP A 497 18.38 11.65 -20.58
N ASP A 498 18.16 11.63 -21.90
CA ASP A 498 17.85 10.44 -22.69
C ASP A 498 19.11 9.83 -23.30
N VAL A 499 19.20 8.50 -23.35
CA VAL A 499 20.28 7.83 -24.09
C VAL A 499 20.10 8.13 -25.58
N PRO A 500 21.14 8.59 -26.30
CA PRO A 500 21.05 8.86 -27.72
C PRO A 500 20.71 7.57 -28.50
N LEU A 501 19.84 7.70 -29.50
CA LEU A 501 19.53 6.60 -30.41
C LEU A 501 20.79 6.23 -31.21
N PRO A 502 21.10 4.94 -31.41
CA PRO A 502 22.27 4.54 -32.16
C PRO A 502 22.07 4.86 -33.64
N ASP A 503 23.10 5.40 -34.27
CA ASP A 503 23.10 5.76 -35.70
C ASP A 503 22.79 4.54 -36.57
N LYS A 504 22.09 4.81 -37.69
CA LYS A 504 21.78 3.78 -38.69
C LYS A 504 23.10 3.38 -39.37
N PRO A 505 23.47 2.09 -39.42
CA PRO A 505 24.66 1.67 -40.13
C PRO A 505 24.47 1.83 -41.65
N ASP A 506 25.48 2.36 -42.31
CA ASP A 506 25.57 2.40 -43.78
C ASP A 506 25.96 1.02 -44.32
N THR A 507 25.01 0.09 -44.26
CA THR A 507 25.14 -1.26 -44.80
C THR A 507 23.76 -1.85 -45.08
N GLU A 508 23.57 -2.47 -46.24
CA GLU A 508 22.30 -3.15 -46.59
C GLU A 508 22.17 -4.55 -45.96
N GLU A 509 23.23 -5.05 -45.32
CA GLU A 509 23.28 -6.35 -44.68
C GLU A 509 22.19 -6.52 -43.61
N GLU A 510 21.22 -7.41 -43.89
CA GLU A 510 20.04 -7.57 -43.05
C GLU A 510 20.39 -7.92 -41.59
N ALA A 511 21.45 -8.69 -41.36
CA ALA A 511 21.92 -9.03 -40.01
C ALA A 511 22.33 -7.78 -39.20
N LYS A 512 23.10 -6.86 -39.80
CA LYS A 512 23.47 -5.57 -39.18
C LYS A 512 22.26 -4.65 -39.00
N LEU A 513 21.40 -4.53 -40.03
CA LEU A 513 20.17 -3.74 -39.93
C LEU A 513 19.20 -4.29 -38.86
N LYS A 514 19.13 -5.60 -38.68
CA LYS A 514 18.39 -6.27 -37.59
C LYS A 514 19.03 -5.97 -36.24
N LYS A 515 20.35 -6.15 -36.09
CA LYS A 515 21.09 -5.80 -34.84
C LYS A 515 20.89 -4.33 -34.46
N TRP A 516 20.91 -3.42 -35.43
CA TRP A 516 20.58 -2.00 -35.24
C TRP A 516 19.13 -1.78 -34.80
N LYS A 517 18.13 -2.32 -35.51
CA LYS A 517 16.70 -2.23 -35.12
C LYS A 517 16.47 -2.73 -33.68
N TRP A 518 17.15 -3.81 -33.27
CA TRP A 518 17.09 -4.31 -31.89
C TRP A 518 17.76 -3.35 -30.90
N LYS A 519 18.93 -2.78 -31.20
CA LYS A 519 19.59 -1.76 -30.36
C LYS A 519 18.72 -0.50 -30.22
N VAL A 520 18.15 0.01 -31.31
CA VAL A 520 17.19 1.14 -31.30
C VAL A 520 15.98 0.83 -30.41
N ASN A 521 15.39 -0.36 -30.53
CA ASN A 521 14.24 -0.76 -29.72
C ASN A 521 14.59 -0.93 -28.22
N SER A 522 15.82 -1.34 -27.89
CA SER A 522 16.33 -1.39 -26.51
C SER A 522 16.54 -0.01 -25.93
N VAL A 523 17.21 0.91 -26.65
CA VAL A 523 17.43 2.29 -26.20
C VAL A 523 16.11 3.04 -26.04
N LYS A 524 15.17 2.88 -27.00
CA LYS A 524 13.80 3.39 -26.87
C LYS A 524 13.02 2.76 -25.71
N LYS A 525 13.38 1.56 -25.24
CA LYS A 525 12.80 0.95 -24.02
C LYS A 525 13.39 1.60 -22.78
N GLU A 526 14.72 1.72 -22.73
CA GLU A 526 15.44 2.32 -21.61
C GLU A 526 14.97 3.76 -21.36
N ASN A 527 14.90 4.60 -22.39
CA ASN A 527 14.45 6.00 -22.25
C ASN A 527 13.00 6.12 -21.72
N ARG A 528 12.11 5.18 -22.06
CA ARG A 528 10.74 5.12 -21.49
C ARG A 528 10.76 4.73 -20.00
N GLU A 529 11.62 3.79 -19.63
CA GLU A 529 11.79 3.36 -18.24
C GLU A 529 12.41 4.48 -17.40
N ARG A 530 13.47 5.14 -17.90
CA ARG A 530 14.05 6.37 -17.34
C ARG A 530 13.00 7.47 -17.20
N HIS A 531 12.23 7.79 -18.24
CA HIS A 531 11.18 8.82 -18.18
C HIS A 531 10.13 8.53 -17.09
N SER A 532 9.68 7.28 -16.96
CA SER A 532 8.74 6.91 -15.88
C SER A 532 9.33 7.11 -14.49
N GLN A 533 10.63 6.86 -14.30
CA GLN A 533 11.35 7.12 -13.05
C GLN A 533 11.49 8.63 -12.80
N ARG A 534 11.78 9.42 -13.85
CA ARG A 534 11.89 10.89 -13.74
C ARG A 534 10.58 11.52 -13.23
N CYS A 535 9.44 11.07 -13.75
CA CYS A 535 8.12 11.51 -13.26
C CYS A 535 7.86 11.14 -11.80
N ASP A 536 8.26 9.94 -11.37
CA ASP A 536 8.10 9.47 -10.00
C ASP A 536 8.96 10.29 -9.01
N VAL A 537 10.22 10.59 -9.36
CA VAL A 537 11.09 11.48 -8.58
C VAL A 537 10.49 12.89 -8.49
N GLU A 538 10.05 13.48 -9.60
CA GLU A 538 9.44 14.81 -9.63
C GLU A 538 8.15 14.89 -8.78
N LEU A 539 7.31 13.85 -8.78
CA LEU A 539 6.12 13.78 -7.93
C LEU A 539 6.47 13.64 -6.44
N LYS A 540 7.52 12.88 -6.09
CA LYS A 540 8.02 12.77 -4.72
C LYS A 540 8.56 14.11 -4.21
N LEU A 541 9.37 14.80 -5.01
CA LEU A 541 9.93 16.12 -4.68
C LEU A 541 8.82 17.18 -4.57
N ALA A 542 7.82 17.18 -5.45
CA ALA A 542 6.68 18.09 -5.35
C ALA A 542 5.91 17.94 -4.02
N VAL A 543 5.74 16.71 -3.52
CA VAL A 543 5.14 16.48 -2.19
C VAL A 543 6.08 16.88 -1.05
N ALA A 544 7.39 16.62 -1.17
CA ALA A 544 8.39 17.03 -0.18
C ALA A 544 8.42 18.56 -0.03
N HIS A 545 8.55 19.30 -1.14
CA HIS A 545 8.52 20.76 -1.15
C HIS A 545 7.22 21.34 -0.56
N LYS A 546 6.07 20.69 -0.79
CA LYS A 546 4.76 21.13 -0.25
C LYS A 546 4.62 20.89 1.26
N MET A 547 5.43 20.00 1.84
CA MET A 547 5.39 19.62 3.26
C MET A 547 6.60 20.11 4.07
N LYS A 548 7.63 20.67 3.42
CA LYS A 548 8.90 21.09 4.05
C LYS A 548 8.73 22.10 5.18
N ASP A 549 7.75 23.00 5.05
CA ASP A 549 7.50 24.12 5.98
C ASP A 549 6.52 23.74 7.12
N GLU A 550 6.03 22.49 7.14
CA GLU A 550 5.17 21.98 8.20
C GLU A 550 6.00 21.31 9.30
N GLU A 551 5.70 21.59 10.58
CA GLU A 551 6.32 20.92 11.74
C GLU A 551 6.09 19.39 11.78
N GLY A 552 5.29 18.86 10.86
CA GLY A 552 5.12 17.45 10.60
C GLY A 552 3.68 17.04 10.33
N PHE A 553 3.55 15.94 9.61
CA PHE A 553 2.33 15.41 8.99
C PHE A 553 2.17 13.92 9.31
N PHE A 554 1.04 13.34 8.89
CA PHE A 554 0.63 11.98 9.22
C PHE A 554 0.24 11.19 7.98
N TYR A 555 0.51 9.89 7.99
CA TYR A 555 0.12 8.96 6.93
C TYR A 555 -1.04 8.08 7.40
N PRO A 556 -2.31 8.36 7.03
CA PRO A 556 -3.38 7.39 7.25
C PRO A 556 -3.04 6.07 6.57
N HIS A 557 -3.21 4.96 7.30
CA HIS A 557 -2.93 3.61 6.82
C HIS A 557 -4.22 2.84 6.51
N ASN A 558 -4.15 1.94 5.53
CA ASN A 558 -5.13 0.88 5.29
C ASN A 558 -4.44 -0.43 4.86
N LEU A 559 -5.20 -1.51 4.77
CA LEU A 559 -4.69 -2.86 4.50
C LEU A 559 -4.85 -3.25 3.03
N ASP A 560 -4.02 -4.19 2.54
CA ASP A 560 -4.44 -5.07 1.45
C ASP A 560 -5.44 -6.14 1.92
N PHE A 561 -5.84 -7.05 1.03
CA PHE A 561 -6.80 -8.09 1.38
C PHE A 561 -6.26 -9.18 2.31
N ARG A 562 -4.94 -9.23 2.55
CA ARG A 562 -4.22 -10.26 3.32
C ARG A 562 -4.01 -9.82 4.76
N GLY A 563 -3.75 -8.52 4.95
CA GLY A 563 -3.53 -7.91 6.27
C GLY A 563 -2.25 -7.08 6.37
N ARG A 564 -1.47 -6.94 5.29
CA ARG A 564 -0.33 -6.01 5.28
C ARG A 564 -0.83 -4.56 5.22
N ALA A 565 -0.26 -3.69 6.05
CA ALA A 565 -0.61 -2.27 6.09
C ALA A 565 0.21 -1.43 5.11
N TYR A 566 -0.39 -0.35 4.62
CA TYR A 566 0.17 0.58 3.64
C TYR A 566 -0.34 2.01 3.89
N PRO A 567 0.50 3.06 3.77
CA PRO A 567 0.07 4.45 3.65
C PRO A 567 -0.91 4.65 2.50
N MET A 568 -1.92 5.51 2.70
CA MET A 568 -2.90 5.85 1.66
C MET A 568 -2.38 6.90 0.66
N HIS A 569 -1.34 7.67 1.01
CA HIS A 569 -0.66 8.57 0.07
C HIS A 569 0.36 7.77 -0.78
N PRO A 570 0.29 7.81 -2.13
CA PRO A 570 1.03 6.87 -2.97
C PRO A 570 2.48 7.24 -3.31
N TYR A 571 2.88 8.53 -3.29
CA TYR A 571 4.15 8.98 -3.86
C TYR A 571 5.29 9.07 -2.83
N LEU A 572 5.23 10.06 -1.93
CA LEU A 572 6.20 10.24 -0.85
C LEU A 572 5.65 9.63 0.44
N ASN A 573 6.09 8.43 0.80
CA ASN A 573 5.80 7.75 2.06
C ASN A 573 6.95 6.80 2.42
N HIS A 574 6.98 6.32 3.68
CA HIS A 574 8.11 5.55 4.21
C HIS A 574 8.21 4.10 3.68
N LEU A 575 7.18 3.55 3.02
CA LEU A 575 7.29 2.29 2.25
C LEU A 575 7.97 2.47 0.89
N GLY A 576 8.33 3.71 0.52
CA GLY A 576 8.99 4.03 -0.75
C GLY A 576 10.43 3.55 -0.89
N SER A 577 11.04 3.97 -1.99
CA SER A 577 12.48 3.86 -2.31
C SER A 577 13.36 4.60 -1.30
N ASP A 578 14.67 4.31 -1.28
CA ASP A 578 15.68 4.98 -0.43
C ASP A 578 15.52 6.51 -0.35
N LEU A 579 15.38 7.19 -1.51
CA LEU A 579 15.03 8.62 -1.60
C LEU A 579 13.87 9.04 -0.68
N CYS A 580 12.77 8.27 -0.63
CA CYS A 580 11.63 8.59 0.23
C CYS A 580 11.94 8.41 1.71
N ARG A 581 12.85 7.50 2.05
CA ARG A 581 13.21 7.14 3.43
C ARG A 581 14.25 8.11 3.98
N GLY A 582 15.32 8.41 3.24
CA GLY A 582 16.32 9.41 3.64
C GLY A 582 15.77 10.83 3.77
N VAL A 583 14.67 11.16 3.07
CA VAL A 583 14.00 12.47 3.17
C VAL A 583 12.90 12.51 4.26
N LEU A 584 12.51 11.37 4.84
CA LEU A 584 11.46 11.29 5.88
C LEU A 584 12.02 10.85 7.24
N GLU A 585 11.78 11.67 8.27
CA GLU A 585 12.20 11.38 9.65
C GLU A 585 11.06 11.62 10.64
N PHE A 586 11.18 11.12 11.87
CA PHE A 586 10.15 11.32 12.90
C PHE A 586 10.07 12.80 13.31
N ALA A 587 8.86 13.34 13.43
CA ALA A 587 8.67 14.75 13.77
C ALA A 587 8.93 15.05 15.26
N GLN A 588 8.56 14.11 16.15
CA GLN A 588 9.14 14.04 17.49
C GLN A 588 10.57 13.50 17.38
N GLY A 589 11.46 13.98 18.24
CA GLY A 589 12.80 13.40 18.42
C GLY A 589 12.96 12.89 19.84
N ARG A 590 13.94 12.00 20.07
CA ARG A 590 14.28 11.48 21.40
C ARG A 590 15.79 11.57 21.64
N PRO A 591 16.26 11.81 22.88
CA PRO A 591 17.69 11.70 23.19
C PRO A 591 18.17 10.27 22.94
N LEU A 592 19.37 10.12 22.37
CA LEU A 592 19.94 8.82 22.02
C LEU A 592 20.12 7.90 23.25
N GLY A 593 20.71 8.43 24.33
CA GLY A 593 21.26 7.62 25.42
C GLY A 593 22.38 6.68 24.95
N LYS A 594 22.92 5.89 25.88
CA LYS A 594 23.99 4.90 25.60
C LYS A 594 23.57 3.89 24.53
N SER A 595 22.37 3.31 24.68
CA SER A 595 21.84 2.33 23.74
C SER A 595 21.56 2.94 22.35
N GLY A 596 20.95 4.13 22.28
CA GLY A 596 20.65 4.75 20.99
C GLY A 596 21.88 5.19 20.22
N LEU A 597 22.96 5.61 20.88
CA LEU A 597 24.22 5.88 20.17
C LEU A 597 24.79 4.59 19.56
N ARG A 598 24.75 3.47 20.31
CA ARG A 598 25.15 2.13 19.82
C ARG A 598 24.28 1.70 18.64
N TRP A 599 22.96 1.81 18.75
CA TRP A 599 22.03 1.45 17.67
C TRP A 599 22.11 2.36 16.45
N LEU A 600 22.40 3.65 16.59
CA LEU A 600 22.62 4.55 15.45
C LEU A 600 23.89 4.15 14.66
N LYS A 601 24.96 3.72 15.34
CA LYS A 601 26.16 3.17 14.69
C LYS A 601 25.86 1.85 13.97
N ILE A 602 25.19 0.90 14.64
CA ILE A 602 24.75 -0.37 14.02
C ILE A 602 23.84 -0.11 12.81
N HIS A 603 22.93 0.86 12.89
CA HIS A 603 22.03 1.21 11.81
C HIS A 603 22.77 1.74 10.57
N LEU A 604 23.78 2.60 10.76
CA LEU A 604 24.65 3.07 9.68
C LEU A 604 25.39 1.91 9.00
N ALA A 605 25.92 0.96 9.78
CA ALA A 605 26.55 -0.25 9.28
C ALA A 605 25.56 -1.18 8.53
N ASN A 606 24.31 -1.28 8.99
CA ASN A 606 23.25 -2.02 8.28
C ASN A 606 22.94 -1.40 6.91
N LEU A 607 22.81 -0.07 6.84
CA LEU A 607 22.51 0.66 5.60
C LEU A 607 23.67 0.62 4.59
N TYR A 608 24.92 0.57 5.08
CA TYR A 608 26.08 0.33 4.21
C TYR A 608 26.05 -1.08 3.59
N ALA A 609 25.54 -2.07 4.32
CA ALA A 609 25.34 -3.44 3.87
C ALA A 609 26.62 -4.07 3.28
N GLY A 610 26.56 -4.64 2.07
CA GLY A 610 27.74 -5.21 1.39
C GLY A 610 28.40 -6.40 2.09
N GLY A 611 27.77 -7.00 3.10
CA GLY A 611 28.36 -8.01 3.99
C GLY A 611 28.67 -7.49 5.39
N VAL A 612 28.69 -6.18 5.63
CA VAL A 612 28.75 -5.58 6.97
C VAL A 612 27.49 -5.96 7.77
N ASP A 613 26.35 -6.03 7.10
CA ASP A 613 25.07 -6.57 7.60
C ASP A 613 25.14 -8.05 8.04
N LYS A 614 26.25 -8.75 7.77
CA LYS A 614 26.49 -10.15 8.14
C LYS A 614 27.53 -10.31 9.26
N LEU A 615 28.12 -9.21 9.72
CA LEU A 615 28.92 -9.19 10.95
C LEU A 615 28.02 -9.27 12.18
N SER A 616 28.61 -9.66 13.32
CA SER A 616 27.98 -9.51 14.63
C SER A 616 27.78 -8.03 14.98
N LEU A 617 26.92 -7.72 15.96
CA LEU A 617 26.64 -6.34 16.37
C LEU A 617 27.92 -5.56 16.73
N GLU A 618 28.88 -6.20 17.41
CA GLU A 618 30.18 -5.59 17.72
C GLU A 618 31.08 -5.40 16.48
N GLY A 619 31.00 -6.30 15.49
CA GLY A 619 31.69 -6.12 14.21
C GLY A 619 31.11 -4.97 13.38
N ARG A 620 29.78 -4.75 13.44
CA ARG A 620 29.10 -3.61 12.84
C ARG A 620 29.49 -2.30 13.53
N LEU A 621 29.60 -2.30 14.86
CA LEU A 621 30.11 -1.15 15.62
C LEU A 621 31.55 -0.82 15.23
N ALA A 622 32.46 -1.80 15.23
CA ALA A 622 33.85 -1.61 14.85
C ALA A 622 34.01 -1.07 13.42
N PHE A 623 33.17 -1.51 12.47
CA PHE A 623 33.11 -0.91 11.13
C PHE A 623 32.80 0.58 11.17
N THR A 624 31.77 1.00 11.93
CA THR A 624 31.40 2.42 12.07
C THR A 624 32.48 3.24 12.77
N GLU A 625 33.14 2.72 13.81
CA GLU A 625 34.25 3.43 14.47
C GLU A 625 35.44 3.64 13.53
N ASN A 626 35.81 2.61 12.75
CA ASN A 626 36.90 2.68 11.77
C ASN A 626 36.64 3.71 10.66
N HIS A 627 35.37 3.99 10.33
CA HIS A 627 34.96 4.94 9.29
C HIS A 627 34.50 6.32 9.81
N ILE A 628 34.75 6.67 11.08
CA ILE A 628 34.39 8.00 11.64
C ILE A 628 34.84 9.18 10.73
N ASN A 629 36.03 9.09 10.16
CA ASN A 629 36.56 10.14 9.28
C ASN A 629 35.81 10.26 7.94
N ASP A 630 35.25 9.16 7.43
CA ASP A 630 34.42 9.14 6.21
C ASP A 630 32.98 9.57 6.49
N ILE A 631 32.49 9.28 7.70
CA ILE A 631 31.18 9.72 8.21
C ILE A 631 31.16 11.24 8.40
N PHE A 632 32.19 11.82 9.01
CA PHE A 632 32.33 13.28 9.14
C PHE A 632 32.47 13.97 7.78
N ASP A 633 33.30 13.44 6.88
CA ASP A 633 33.48 13.99 5.53
C ASP A 633 32.17 13.96 4.72
N SER A 634 31.45 12.83 4.77
CA SER A 634 30.14 12.69 4.13
C SER A 634 29.08 13.62 4.72
N ALA A 635 29.11 13.88 6.04
CA ALA A 635 28.16 14.77 6.71
C ALA A 635 28.41 16.26 6.42
N ASP A 636 29.67 16.67 6.26
CA ASP A 636 30.06 18.07 6.03
C ASP A 636 30.10 18.45 4.55
N LYS A 637 30.51 17.53 3.68
CA LYS A 637 30.69 17.73 2.24
C LYS A 637 30.01 16.63 1.43
N PRO A 638 28.67 16.49 1.48
CA PRO A 638 27.99 15.35 0.85
C PRO A 638 28.26 15.20 -0.66
N LEU A 639 28.52 16.31 -1.37
CA LEU A 639 28.75 16.34 -2.82
C LEU A 639 30.18 16.79 -3.20
N GLU A 640 31.00 17.19 -2.23
CA GLU A 640 32.32 17.79 -2.42
C GLU A 640 33.46 17.03 -1.71
N GLY A 641 33.12 16.02 -0.89
CA GLY A 641 34.06 15.16 -0.18
C GLY A 641 34.43 13.88 -0.95
N ARG A 642 34.76 12.82 -0.21
CA ARG A 642 35.12 11.48 -0.71
C ARG A 642 33.92 10.64 -1.17
N HIS A 643 32.70 11.14 -0.99
CA HIS A 643 31.43 10.50 -1.34
C HIS A 643 31.25 9.07 -0.81
N TRP A 644 31.87 8.72 0.33
CA TRP A 644 31.89 7.36 0.88
C TRP A 644 30.49 6.73 1.02
N TRP A 645 29.49 7.55 1.38
CA TRP A 645 28.08 7.19 1.49
C TRP A 645 27.44 6.64 0.20
N LEU A 646 28.01 6.88 -0.98
CA LEU A 646 27.53 6.34 -2.26
C LEU A 646 27.79 4.84 -2.44
N ASN A 647 28.66 4.24 -1.61
CA ASN A 647 29.01 2.82 -1.70
C ASN A 647 28.04 1.90 -0.92
N ALA A 648 27.04 2.48 -0.24
CA ALA A 648 26.01 1.78 0.54
C ALA A 648 24.93 1.13 -0.35
N GLU A 649 24.24 0.08 0.13
CA GLU A 649 23.04 -0.49 -0.56
C GLU A 649 21.82 0.46 -0.43
N ASP A 650 21.80 1.35 0.59
CA ASP A 650 20.79 2.41 0.79
C ASP A 650 21.47 3.81 1.01
N PRO A 651 21.92 4.51 -0.06
CA PRO A 651 22.76 5.71 0.07
C PRO A 651 22.12 6.91 0.80
N PHE A 652 20.88 7.30 0.49
CA PHE A 652 20.27 8.49 1.12
C PHE A 652 19.96 8.25 2.60
N GLN A 653 19.50 7.06 2.98
CA GLN A 653 19.40 6.66 4.38
C GLN A 653 20.78 6.65 5.06
N CYS A 654 21.81 6.12 4.40
CA CYS A 654 23.18 6.09 4.94
C CYS A 654 23.72 7.52 5.20
N LEU A 655 23.53 8.45 4.27
CA LEU A 655 23.91 9.85 4.45
C LEU A 655 23.12 10.54 5.57
N ALA A 656 21.82 10.26 5.71
CA ALA A 656 21.01 10.78 6.81
C ALA A 656 21.51 10.29 8.19
N ALA A 657 21.89 9.01 8.27
CA ALA A 657 22.51 8.43 9.47
C ALA A 657 23.90 9.03 9.73
N CYS A 658 24.74 9.22 8.70
CA CYS A 658 26.04 9.88 8.83
C CYS A 658 25.90 11.30 9.40
N ILE A 659 24.92 12.07 8.89
CA ILE A 659 24.64 13.44 9.34
C ILE A 659 24.27 13.49 10.83
N ASN A 660 23.35 12.63 11.30
CA ASN A 660 22.93 12.66 12.69
C ASN A 660 23.95 12.01 13.65
N LEU A 661 24.73 11.04 13.19
CA LEU A 661 25.85 10.51 13.97
C LEU A 661 26.99 11.53 14.10
N ALA A 662 27.30 12.28 13.04
CA ALA A 662 28.28 13.37 13.08
C ALA A 662 27.85 14.48 14.05
N GLU A 663 26.57 14.85 14.08
CA GLU A 663 25.98 15.75 15.07
C GLU A 663 26.12 15.20 16.50
N ALA A 664 25.81 13.92 16.72
CA ALA A 664 25.95 13.27 18.01
C ALA A 664 27.40 13.22 18.51
N LEU A 665 28.36 12.80 17.67
CA LEU A 665 29.77 12.67 18.04
C LEU A 665 30.50 14.01 18.23
N ARG A 666 29.91 15.14 17.77
CA ARG A 666 30.42 16.50 18.00
C ARG A 666 29.79 17.18 19.22
N SER A 667 28.74 16.62 19.78
CA SER A 667 28.17 17.08 21.06
C SER A 667 29.13 16.74 22.21
N PRO A 668 29.33 17.62 23.20
CA PRO A 668 30.05 17.27 24.44
C PRO A 668 29.33 16.19 25.26
N SER A 669 28.05 15.93 24.96
CA SER A 669 27.28 14.80 25.49
C SER A 669 26.49 14.17 24.34
N PRO A 670 27.07 13.17 23.63
CA PRO A 670 26.42 12.48 22.51
C PRO A 670 25.11 11.78 22.92
N GLU A 671 25.03 11.30 24.16
CA GLU A 671 23.86 10.63 24.72
C GLU A 671 22.63 11.55 24.81
N THR A 672 22.82 12.85 25.04
CA THR A 672 21.72 13.83 25.12
C THR A 672 21.28 14.38 23.75
N THR A 673 22.00 14.07 22.67
CA THR A 673 21.65 14.53 21.33
C THR A 673 20.31 13.97 20.89
N ILE A 674 19.42 14.85 20.41
CA ILE A 674 18.06 14.49 20.01
C ILE A 674 18.07 13.91 18.58
N SER A 675 17.81 12.61 18.46
CA SER A 675 17.70 11.94 17.16
C SER A 675 16.24 11.85 16.68
N HIS A 676 16.08 12.12 15.39
CA HIS A 676 14.84 12.00 14.63
C HIS A 676 14.85 10.80 13.67
N ILE A 677 16.00 10.15 13.49
CA ILE A 677 16.20 9.06 12.54
C ILE A 677 15.43 7.81 13.01
N PRO A 678 14.59 7.19 12.16
CA PRO A 678 14.08 5.85 12.41
C PRO A 678 15.21 4.83 12.30
N VAL A 679 15.48 4.05 13.34
CA VAL A 679 16.37 2.88 13.24
C VAL A 679 15.54 1.68 12.83
N HIS A 680 15.98 1.02 11.76
CA HIS A 680 15.31 -0.14 11.16
C HIS A 680 15.83 -1.44 11.78
N GLN A 681 14.93 -2.40 11.99
CA GLN A 681 15.25 -3.78 12.38
C GLN A 681 14.46 -4.72 11.47
N ASP A 682 15.16 -5.61 10.76
CA ASP A 682 14.62 -6.33 9.60
C ASP A 682 14.58 -7.84 9.83
N GLY A 683 13.43 -8.46 9.56
CA GLY A 683 13.23 -9.90 9.75
C GLY A 683 14.05 -10.76 8.79
N SER A 684 14.90 -11.64 9.33
CA SER A 684 15.83 -12.49 8.56
C SER A 684 15.11 -13.51 7.66
N CYS A 685 14.72 -13.07 6.47
CA CYS A 685 13.82 -13.79 5.54
C CYS A 685 12.50 -14.18 6.24
N ASN A 686 11.74 -13.17 6.67
CA ASN A 686 10.54 -13.30 7.49
C ASN A 686 9.52 -14.35 7.02
N GLY A 687 9.33 -14.55 5.71
CA GLY A 687 8.49 -15.64 5.19
C GLY A 687 8.92 -17.05 5.59
N LEU A 688 10.23 -17.34 5.68
CA LEU A 688 10.76 -18.60 6.21
C LEU A 688 10.66 -18.65 7.74
N GLN A 689 10.87 -17.53 8.45
CA GLN A 689 10.67 -17.45 9.90
C GLN A 689 9.25 -17.88 10.29
N HIS A 690 8.24 -17.35 9.57
CA HIS A 690 6.84 -17.74 9.77
C HIS A 690 6.56 -19.21 9.43
N TYR A 691 7.25 -19.82 8.44
CA TYR A 691 7.11 -21.27 8.17
C TYR A 691 7.80 -22.15 9.22
N ALA A 692 9.01 -21.80 9.65
CA ALA A 692 9.73 -22.56 10.67
C ALA A 692 8.99 -22.55 12.02
N ALA A 693 8.36 -21.42 12.38
CA ALA A 693 7.50 -21.32 13.56
C ALA A 693 6.17 -22.10 13.43
N LEU A 694 5.57 -22.19 12.23
CA LEU A 694 4.39 -23.05 11.99
C LEU A 694 4.74 -24.55 12.10
N GLY A 695 5.84 -24.98 11.47
CA GLY A 695 6.26 -26.38 11.42
C GLY A 695 7.08 -26.86 12.61
N ARG A 696 7.48 -25.95 13.51
CA ARG A 696 8.48 -26.19 14.58
C ARG A 696 9.77 -26.82 14.04
N ASP A 697 10.21 -26.32 12.90
CA ASP A 697 11.41 -26.77 12.19
C ASP A 697 12.67 -26.19 12.84
N LYS A 698 13.44 -27.03 13.54
CA LYS A 698 14.63 -26.63 14.30
C LYS A 698 15.82 -26.25 13.42
N LEU A 699 16.02 -26.96 12.30
CA LEU A 699 17.11 -26.66 11.35
C LEU A 699 16.77 -25.38 10.55
N GLY A 700 15.52 -25.28 10.09
CA GLY A 700 14.98 -24.09 9.46
C GLY A 700 15.06 -22.88 10.40
N ALA A 701 14.71 -23.04 11.69
CA ALA A 701 14.76 -21.99 12.70
C ALA A 701 16.18 -21.43 12.93
N VAL A 702 17.21 -22.29 13.01
CA VAL A 702 18.61 -21.85 13.09
C VAL A 702 19.00 -21.05 11.85
N ALA A 703 18.65 -21.54 10.65
CA ALA A 703 19.01 -20.89 9.38
C ALA A 703 18.40 -19.48 9.18
N VAL A 704 17.34 -19.14 9.93
CA VAL A 704 16.60 -17.86 9.82
C VAL A 704 16.59 -17.04 11.11
N ASN A 705 17.55 -17.29 11.99
CA ASN A 705 17.78 -16.56 13.25
C ASN A 705 16.60 -16.60 14.25
N LEU A 706 15.80 -17.67 14.27
CA LEU A 706 14.83 -17.93 15.34
C LEU A 706 15.50 -18.55 16.60
N VAL A 707 16.74 -19.03 16.47
CA VAL A 707 17.60 -19.48 17.57
C VAL A 707 18.72 -18.43 17.76
N ALA A 708 19.18 -18.25 18.99
CA ALA A 708 20.33 -17.39 19.29
C ALA A 708 21.65 -17.95 18.70
N GLY A 709 22.54 -17.04 18.32
CA GLY A 709 23.89 -17.35 17.83
C GLY A 709 24.77 -16.11 17.88
N GLU A 710 26.09 -16.27 17.74
CA GLU A 710 27.06 -15.17 17.87
C GLU A 710 26.99 -14.14 16.72
N LYS A 711 26.63 -14.63 15.53
CA LYS A 711 26.56 -13.88 14.26
C LYS A 711 25.23 -14.22 13.56
N PRO A 712 24.68 -13.31 12.74
CA PRO A 712 23.46 -13.59 11.99
C PRO A 712 23.70 -14.71 10.95
N ALA A 713 22.90 -15.77 11.01
CA ALA A 713 22.84 -16.78 9.96
C ALA A 713 22.30 -16.17 8.66
N ASP A 714 22.83 -16.63 7.52
CA ASP A 714 22.43 -16.19 6.19
C ASP A 714 21.96 -17.38 5.34
N VAL A 715 20.66 -17.66 5.42
CA VAL A 715 19.98 -18.72 4.65
C VAL A 715 20.34 -18.70 3.16
N TYR A 716 20.56 -17.51 2.57
CA TYR A 716 20.92 -17.36 1.17
C TYR A 716 22.30 -17.92 0.84
N SER A 717 23.30 -17.70 1.70
CA SER A 717 24.64 -18.27 1.54
C SER A 717 24.67 -19.76 1.84
N GLY A 718 23.88 -20.24 2.81
CA GLY A 718 23.70 -21.68 3.07
C GLY A 718 23.10 -22.42 1.87
N ILE A 719 22.05 -21.86 1.25
CA ILE A 719 21.47 -22.41 0.02
C ILE A 719 22.44 -22.29 -1.16
N ALA A 720 23.18 -21.18 -1.28
CA ALA A 720 24.19 -21.04 -2.34
C ALA A 720 25.29 -22.12 -2.25
N ALA A 721 25.78 -22.42 -1.04
CA ALA A 721 26.72 -23.52 -0.81
C ALA A 721 26.11 -24.88 -1.20
N ARG A 722 24.89 -25.19 -0.75
CA ARG A 722 24.20 -26.44 -1.10
C ARG A 722 23.96 -26.59 -2.61
N VAL A 723 23.60 -25.49 -3.29
CA VAL A 723 23.48 -25.44 -4.77
C VAL A 723 24.82 -25.72 -5.44
N LEU A 724 25.90 -25.08 -4.97
CA LEU A 724 27.24 -25.27 -5.51
C LEU A 724 27.74 -26.71 -5.36
N ASP A 725 27.45 -27.37 -4.24
CA ASP A 725 27.85 -28.76 -4.00
C ASP A 725 27.07 -29.76 -4.87
N ILE A 726 25.77 -29.52 -5.10
CA ILE A 726 24.99 -30.30 -6.08
C ILE A 726 25.57 -30.09 -7.49
N MET A 727 25.87 -28.85 -7.89
CA MET A 727 26.48 -28.56 -9.20
C MET A 727 27.87 -29.17 -9.37
N ARG A 728 28.69 -29.22 -8.31
CA ARG A 728 30.00 -29.91 -8.33
C ARG A 728 29.83 -31.41 -8.59
N GLY A 729 28.90 -32.07 -7.91
CA GLY A 729 28.60 -33.49 -8.13
C GLY A 729 28.00 -33.77 -9.51
N ASP A 730 27.17 -32.88 -10.04
CA ASP A 730 26.59 -32.98 -11.38
C ASP A 730 27.64 -32.75 -12.49
N ALA A 731 28.55 -31.79 -12.31
CA ALA A 731 29.61 -31.49 -13.28
C ALA A 731 30.61 -32.64 -13.48
N GLN A 732 30.80 -33.50 -12.47
CA GLN A 732 31.66 -34.68 -12.55
C GLN A 732 31.05 -35.83 -13.36
N LYS A 733 29.75 -35.81 -13.64
CA LYS A 733 29.06 -36.83 -14.44
C LYS A 733 29.44 -36.72 -15.92
N ASP A 734 29.31 -37.83 -16.65
CA ASP A 734 29.51 -37.86 -18.10
C ASP A 734 28.37 -37.10 -18.82
N PRO A 735 28.67 -36.04 -19.60
CA PRO A 735 27.69 -35.35 -20.42
C PRO A 735 26.89 -36.23 -21.40
N THR A 736 27.43 -37.38 -21.85
CA THR A 736 26.67 -38.29 -22.74
C THR A 736 25.47 -38.91 -22.05
N THR A 737 25.59 -39.17 -20.75
CA THR A 737 24.58 -39.83 -19.90
C THR A 737 23.78 -38.80 -19.10
N TYR A 738 24.37 -37.65 -18.78
CA TYR A 738 23.75 -36.57 -18.02
C TYR A 738 24.04 -35.18 -18.64
N PRO A 739 23.23 -34.73 -19.62
CA PRO A 739 23.48 -33.47 -20.35
C PRO A 739 23.55 -32.21 -19.47
N ASP A 740 22.81 -32.22 -18.35
CA ASP A 740 22.84 -31.17 -17.32
C ASP A 740 24.28 -30.94 -16.76
N ALA A 741 25.21 -31.90 -16.89
CA ALA A 741 26.62 -31.75 -16.50
C ALA A 741 27.34 -30.59 -17.21
N LEU A 742 26.97 -30.26 -18.46
CA LEU A 742 27.55 -29.13 -19.18
C LEU A 742 27.11 -27.80 -18.57
N HIS A 743 25.82 -27.67 -18.24
CA HIS A 743 25.29 -26.51 -17.54
C HIS A 743 25.88 -26.37 -16.12
N ALA A 744 26.10 -27.49 -15.42
CA ALA A 744 26.77 -27.50 -14.12
C ALA A 744 28.21 -26.96 -14.21
N ARG A 745 29.01 -27.43 -15.19
CA ARG A 745 30.38 -26.94 -15.44
C ARG A 745 30.42 -25.43 -15.72
N LEU A 746 29.48 -24.93 -16.53
CA LEU A 746 29.35 -23.51 -16.87
C LEU A 746 28.99 -22.64 -15.64
N LEU A 747 28.20 -23.17 -14.71
CA LEU A 747 27.61 -22.40 -13.60
C LEU A 747 28.36 -22.45 -12.29
N ILE A 748 29.28 -23.40 -12.05
CA ILE A 748 30.03 -23.53 -10.79
C ILE A 748 30.68 -22.20 -10.35
N ASN A 749 31.29 -21.46 -11.28
CA ASN A 749 31.93 -20.17 -10.99
C ASN A 749 30.94 -18.97 -10.92
N GLN A 750 29.64 -19.23 -11.02
CA GLN A 750 28.56 -18.22 -10.98
C GLN A 750 27.65 -18.36 -9.76
N VAL A 751 27.72 -19.47 -9.00
CA VAL A 751 26.88 -19.67 -7.81
C VAL A 751 27.35 -18.79 -6.66
N ASP A 752 26.53 -17.82 -6.28
CA ASP A 752 26.73 -16.99 -5.09
C ASP A 752 25.39 -16.64 -4.42
N ARG A 753 25.49 -15.91 -3.29
CA ARG A 753 24.35 -15.37 -2.55
C ARG A 753 23.41 -14.52 -3.43
N LYS A 754 23.95 -13.68 -4.32
CA LYS A 754 23.18 -12.71 -5.14
C LYS A 754 22.38 -13.40 -6.26
N LEU A 755 22.87 -14.54 -6.76
CA LEU A 755 22.17 -15.40 -7.72
C LEU A 755 20.91 -16.01 -7.08
N VAL A 756 21.04 -16.60 -5.89
CA VAL A 756 19.94 -17.33 -5.23
C VAL A 756 19.00 -16.45 -4.38
N LYS A 757 19.45 -15.29 -3.84
CA LYS A 757 18.68 -14.39 -2.93
C LYS A 757 17.26 -14.16 -3.43
N GLN A 758 17.07 -13.78 -4.69
CA GLN A 758 15.74 -13.47 -5.24
C GLN A 758 14.84 -14.72 -5.38
N THR A 759 15.40 -15.87 -5.76
CA THR A 759 14.64 -17.12 -5.89
C THR A 759 14.20 -17.64 -4.54
N VAL A 760 15.13 -17.78 -3.58
CA VAL A 760 14.82 -18.20 -2.20
C VAL A 760 13.75 -17.29 -1.57
N MET A 761 13.98 -15.97 -1.61
CA MET A 761 13.07 -14.97 -1.03
C MET A 761 11.66 -15.01 -1.63
N THR A 762 11.48 -15.43 -2.87
CA THR A 762 10.17 -15.41 -3.55
C THR A 762 9.51 -16.79 -3.70
N SER A 763 10.26 -17.88 -3.55
CA SER A 763 9.73 -19.25 -3.56
C SER A 763 8.77 -19.49 -2.39
N VAL A 764 9.09 -19.01 -1.17
CA VAL A 764 8.15 -19.00 -0.03
C VAL A 764 6.88 -18.20 -0.31
N TYR A 765 6.97 -17.23 -1.22
CA TYR A 765 5.83 -16.44 -1.67
C TYR A 765 5.16 -17.01 -2.94
N GLY A 766 5.32 -18.31 -3.20
CA GLY A 766 4.59 -19.06 -4.23
C GLY A 766 5.11 -18.87 -5.66
N VAL A 767 6.36 -18.44 -5.83
CA VAL A 767 6.99 -18.42 -7.17
C VAL A 767 7.12 -19.84 -7.72
N THR A 768 6.67 -20.00 -8.96
CA THR A 768 6.79 -21.26 -9.71
C THR A 768 8.16 -21.35 -10.40
N TYR A 769 8.58 -22.56 -10.78
CA TYR A 769 9.82 -22.84 -11.52
C TYR A 769 10.10 -21.87 -12.68
N ILE A 770 9.06 -21.47 -13.45
CA ILE A 770 9.20 -20.51 -14.55
C ILE A 770 9.65 -19.13 -14.03
N GLY A 771 9.07 -18.67 -12.93
CA GLY A 771 9.45 -17.41 -12.29
C GLY A 771 10.83 -17.47 -11.62
N ALA A 772 11.20 -18.62 -11.04
CA ALA A 772 12.52 -18.85 -10.48
C ALA A 772 13.61 -18.78 -11.57
N ARG A 773 13.39 -19.46 -12.70
CA ARG A 773 14.22 -19.32 -13.91
C ARG A 773 14.32 -17.85 -14.33
N ASP A 774 13.20 -17.15 -14.50
CA ASP A 774 13.19 -15.77 -15.00
C ASP A 774 13.82 -14.73 -14.02
N GLN A 775 14.08 -15.12 -12.77
CA GLN A 775 14.90 -14.37 -11.81
C GLN A 775 16.39 -14.68 -12.02
N ILE A 776 16.75 -15.95 -12.06
CA ILE A 776 18.12 -16.41 -12.30
C ILE A 776 18.64 -15.92 -13.67
N THR A 777 17.85 -16.00 -14.74
CA THR A 777 18.20 -15.46 -16.06
C THR A 777 18.57 -13.97 -15.99
N ARG A 778 17.86 -13.17 -15.17
CA ARG A 778 18.20 -11.74 -15.00
C ARG A 778 19.50 -11.55 -14.24
N ARG A 779 19.68 -12.27 -13.11
CA ARG A 779 20.92 -12.27 -12.32
C ARG A 779 22.16 -12.77 -13.08
N LEU A 780 21.99 -13.64 -14.08
CA LEU A 780 23.05 -14.09 -14.99
C LEU A 780 23.31 -13.06 -16.11
N LYS A 781 22.26 -12.45 -16.69
CA LYS A 781 22.43 -11.36 -17.69
C LYS A 781 23.13 -10.14 -17.11
N GLU A 782 22.87 -9.79 -15.85
CA GLU A 782 23.56 -8.71 -15.13
C GLU A 782 25.08 -8.93 -14.98
N ARG A 783 25.59 -10.15 -15.23
CA ARG A 783 27.02 -10.49 -15.16
C ARG A 783 27.70 -10.58 -16.52
N ASN A 784 26.94 -10.57 -17.62
CA ASN A 784 27.42 -10.87 -18.99
C ASN A 784 28.26 -12.17 -19.07
N ALA A 785 27.93 -13.18 -18.26
CA ALA A 785 28.73 -14.40 -18.13
C ALA A 785 28.43 -15.47 -19.19
N ILE A 786 27.34 -15.32 -19.95
CA ILE A 786 26.90 -16.23 -21.03
C ILE A 786 26.26 -15.37 -22.12
N ASP A 787 26.90 -15.28 -23.29
CA ASP A 787 26.43 -14.45 -24.41
C ASP A 787 25.32 -15.10 -25.24
N ASP A 788 25.37 -16.43 -25.42
CA ASP A 788 24.29 -17.14 -26.13
C ASP A 788 23.02 -17.20 -25.28
N ASN A 789 21.90 -16.84 -25.90
CA ASN A 789 20.60 -16.83 -25.24
C ASN A 789 19.98 -18.24 -25.14
N ALA A 790 20.40 -19.22 -25.94
CA ALA A 790 19.93 -20.60 -25.82
C ALA A 790 20.65 -21.34 -24.69
N GLU A 791 21.98 -21.28 -24.64
CA GLU A 791 22.80 -21.81 -23.53
C GLU A 791 22.41 -21.16 -22.20
N LEU A 792 22.29 -19.82 -22.15
CA LEU A 792 21.83 -19.10 -20.97
C LEU A 792 20.44 -19.56 -20.50
N PHE A 793 19.53 -19.89 -21.42
CA PHE A 793 18.20 -20.40 -21.06
C PHE A 793 18.27 -21.81 -20.47
N GLY A 794 19.10 -22.70 -21.03
CA GLY A 794 19.37 -24.04 -20.49
C GLY A 794 20.02 -23.99 -19.10
N ALA A 795 21.08 -23.21 -18.97
CA ALA A 795 21.76 -22.94 -17.70
C ALA A 795 20.79 -22.37 -16.65
N SER A 796 19.96 -21.38 -17.01
CA SER A 796 18.96 -20.81 -16.09
C SER A 796 17.89 -21.83 -15.66
N CYS A 797 17.53 -22.78 -16.53
CA CYS A 797 16.60 -23.87 -16.21
C CYS A 797 17.21 -24.84 -15.20
N TYR A 798 18.43 -25.31 -15.46
CA TYR A 798 19.17 -26.19 -14.56
C TYR A 798 19.43 -25.52 -13.19
N ALA A 799 19.90 -24.27 -13.17
CA ALA A 799 20.11 -23.51 -11.94
C ALA A 799 18.83 -23.32 -11.11
N ALA A 800 17.69 -23.04 -11.76
CA ALA A 800 16.40 -22.92 -11.07
C ALA A 800 15.93 -24.26 -10.48
N LYS A 801 16.16 -25.36 -11.19
CA LYS A 801 15.87 -26.73 -10.74
C LYS A 801 16.70 -27.06 -9.49
N VAL A 802 18.03 -26.88 -9.53
CA VAL A 802 18.92 -27.14 -8.39
C VAL A 802 18.61 -26.23 -7.18
N THR A 803 18.36 -24.93 -7.41
CA THR A 803 18.01 -23.98 -6.33
C THR A 803 16.72 -24.37 -5.60
N LEU A 804 15.71 -24.86 -6.34
CA LEU A 804 14.45 -25.34 -5.74
C LEU A 804 14.59 -26.70 -5.06
N THR A 805 15.51 -27.56 -5.51
CA THR A 805 15.88 -28.80 -4.79
C THR A 805 16.54 -28.46 -3.47
N ALA A 806 17.61 -27.66 -3.47
CA ALA A 806 18.35 -27.26 -2.26
C ALA A 806 17.44 -26.57 -1.22
N LEU A 807 16.57 -25.65 -1.66
CA LEU A 807 15.56 -25.04 -0.79
C LEU A 807 14.58 -26.07 -0.20
N GLY A 808 14.19 -27.08 -0.99
CA GLY A 808 13.30 -28.14 -0.56
C GLY A 808 13.92 -29.14 0.43
N GLU A 809 15.22 -29.39 0.32
CA GLU A 809 16.01 -30.22 1.25
C GLU A 809 16.25 -29.49 2.59
N MET A 810 16.49 -28.18 2.57
CA MET A 810 16.78 -27.39 3.77
C MET A 810 15.54 -26.96 4.59
N PHE A 811 14.34 -27.02 4.00
CA PHE A 811 13.10 -26.52 4.62
C PHE A 811 11.91 -27.46 4.33
N GLU A 812 12.07 -28.75 4.63
CA GLU A 812 11.06 -29.77 4.35
C GLU A 812 9.71 -29.49 5.05
N ALA A 813 9.72 -29.07 6.31
CA ALA A 813 8.49 -28.73 7.04
C ALA A 813 7.73 -27.56 6.37
N ALA A 814 8.44 -26.53 5.91
CA ALA A 814 7.86 -25.41 5.16
C ALA A 814 7.23 -25.89 3.84
N ARG A 815 7.92 -26.80 3.13
CA ARG A 815 7.43 -27.43 1.89
C ARG A 815 6.17 -28.27 2.14
N SER A 816 6.13 -29.05 3.22
CA SER A 816 4.97 -29.87 3.60
C SER A 816 3.75 -29.01 3.96
N ILE A 817 3.95 -27.92 4.71
CA ILE A 817 2.88 -26.95 5.01
C ILE A 817 2.41 -26.22 3.75
N MET A 818 3.32 -25.81 2.84
CA MET A 818 2.95 -25.24 1.54
C MET A 818 2.13 -26.21 0.69
N GLY A 819 2.47 -27.50 0.71
CA GLY A 819 1.71 -28.57 0.05
C GLY A 819 0.30 -28.73 0.63
N TRP A 820 0.21 -28.93 1.95
CA TRP A 820 -1.05 -29.10 2.68
C TRP A 820 -2.01 -27.91 2.45
N LEU A 821 -1.53 -26.68 2.65
CA LEU A 821 -2.31 -25.46 2.34
C LEU A 821 -2.79 -25.48 0.88
N GLY A 822 -1.89 -25.75 -0.08
CA GLY A 822 -2.22 -25.83 -1.49
C GLY A 822 -3.33 -26.85 -1.81
N ASP A 823 -3.35 -27.99 -1.14
CA ASP A 823 -4.36 -29.03 -1.39
C ASP A 823 -5.68 -28.84 -0.63
N CYS A 824 -5.68 -28.25 0.56
CA CYS A 824 -6.91 -27.70 1.15
C CYS A 824 -7.55 -26.64 0.22
N ALA A 825 -6.74 -25.75 -0.35
CA ALA A 825 -7.19 -24.75 -1.33
C ALA A 825 -7.67 -25.36 -2.66
N LYS A 826 -7.10 -26.51 -3.08
CA LYS A 826 -7.56 -27.28 -4.24
C LYS A 826 -8.94 -27.87 -3.99
N ILE A 827 -9.19 -28.43 -2.81
CA ILE A 827 -10.45 -29.06 -2.40
C ILE A 827 -11.57 -27.99 -2.41
N ILE A 828 -11.43 -26.92 -1.62
CA ILE A 828 -12.42 -25.83 -1.53
C ILE A 828 -12.74 -25.23 -2.91
N ALA A 829 -11.72 -24.99 -3.72
CA ALA A 829 -11.90 -24.37 -5.04
C ALA A 829 -12.48 -25.32 -6.10
N SER A 830 -12.46 -26.64 -5.88
CA SER A 830 -13.09 -27.61 -6.79
C SER A 830 -14.62 -27.54 -6.71
N GLU A 831 -15.16 -27.32 -5.52
CA GLU A 831 -16.57 -26.95 -5.27
C GLU A 831 -16.92 -25.52 -5.71
N ASN A 832 -16.02 -24.85 -6.44
CA ASN A 832 -16.19 -23.50 -6.95
C ASN A 832 -16.31 -22.39 -5.86
N GLU A 833 -16.03 -22.70 -4.60
CA GLU A 833 -15.95 -21.71 -3.51
C GLU A 833 -14.56 -21.05 -3.42
N PRO A 834 -14.46 -19.79 -2.93
CA PRO A 834 -13.18 -19.14 -2.73
C PRO A 834 -12.60 -19.49 -1.36
N VAL A 835 -11.28 -19.72 -1.29
CA VAL A 835 -10.60 -19.91 -0.01
C VAL A 835 -10.74 -18.65 0.83
N ARG A 836 -11.19 -18.83 2.07
CA ARG A 836 -11.47 -17.78 3.05
C ARG A 836 -11.00 -18.24 4.43
N TRP A 837 -10.40 -17.35 5.21
CA TRP A 837 -9.99 -17.62 6.59
C TRP A 837 -10.10 -16.35 7.43
N THR A 838 -9.91 -16.48 8.74
CA THR A 838 -9.76 -15.33 9.63
C THR A 838 -8.33 -15.34 10.18
N THR A 839 -7.66 -14.18 10.22
CA THR A 839 -6.34 -14.08 10.83
C THR A 839 -6.42 -14.17 12.37
N PRO A 840 -5.32 -14.45 13.08
CA PRO A 840 -5.31 -14.43 14.56
C PRO A 840 -5.79 -13.11 15.18
N LEU A 841 -5.62 -11.97 14.47
CA LEU A 841 -6.17 -10.66 14.88
C LEU A 841 -7.63 -10.41 14.45
N GLY A 842 -8.32 -11.40 13.87
CA GLY A 842 -9.73 -11.30 13.52
C GLY A 842 -10.03 -10.75 12.10
N LEU A 843 -9.03 -10.55 11.23
CA LEU A 843 -9.29 -10.03 9.87
C LEU A 843 -9.88 -11.15 8.99
N PRO A 844 -11.09 -11.00 8.42
CA PRO A 844 -11.60 -11.96 7.44
C PRO A 844 -10.91 -11.74 6.09
N VAL A 845 -10.19 -12.76 5.62
CA VAL A 845 -9.49 -12.77 4.33
C VAL A 845 -10.24 -13.66 3.34
N VAL A 846 -10.38 -13.20 2.10
CA VAL A 846 -11.00 -13.97 1.00
C VAL A 846 -10.14 -13.83 -0.25
N GLN A 847 -9.77 -14.95 -0.88
CA GLN A 847 -8.98 -14.91 -2.13
C GLN A 847 -9.86 -14.50 -3.34
N PRO A 848 -9.52 -13.42 -4.07
CA PRO A 848 -10.37 -12.85 -5.11
C PRO A 848 -10.21 -13.55 -6.48
N TYR A 849 -9.59 -14.74 -6.55
CA TYR A 849 -9.19 -15.33 -7.84
C TYR A 849 -10.33 -16.06 -8.54
N ARG A 850 -11.24 -15.27 -9.10
CA ARG A 850 -12.36 -15.68 -9.95
C ARG A 850 -12.07 -15.40 -11.43
N LYS A 851 -12.69 -16.17 -12.32
CA LYS A 851 -12.59 -15.95 -13.76
C LYS A 851 -13.25 -14.60 -14.09
N LEU A 852 -12.53 -13.76 -14.81
CA LEU A 852 -13.06 -12.50 -15.30
C LEU A 852 -13.85 -12.74 -16.58
N GLY A 853 -15.14 -12.39 -16.55
CA GLY A 853 -16.02 -12.40 -17.72
C GLY A 853 -15.91 -11.07 -18.47
N SER A 854 -16.13 -11.13 -19.78
CA SER A 854 -16.17 -9.95 -20.64
C SER A 854 -17.60 -9.44 -20.77
N HIS A 855 -17.85 -8.17 -20.45
CA HIS A 855 -19.12 -7.49 -20.73
C HIS A 855 -18.89 -6.37 -21.75
N LEU A 856 -19.71 -6.33 -22.81
CA LEU A 856 -19.63 -5.30 -23.84
C LEU A 856 -20.60 -4.16 -23.51
N ILE A 857 -20.07 -2.97 -23.28
CA ILE A 857 -20.88 -1.75 -23.11
C ILE A 857 -20.73 -0.86 -24.34
N ARG A 858 -21.85 -0.31 -24.84
CA ARG A 858 -21.81 0.78 -25.82
C ARG A 858 -21.56 2.09 -25.07
N THR A 859 -20.46 2.76 -25.41
CA THR A 859 -20.20 4.17 -25.04
C THR A 859 -20.27 5.04 -26.30
N SER A 860 -20.00 6.35 -26.19
CA SER A 860 -20.02 7.24 -27.36
C SER A 860 -18.81 7.03 -28.29
N LEU A 861 -17.60 6.91 -27.74
CA LEU A 861 -16.39 6.63 -28.52
C LEU A 861 -16.39 5.28 -29.22
N GLN A 862 -16.72 4.20 -28.49
CA GLN A 862 -16.69 2.83 -29.00
C GLN A 862 -17.46 1.86 -28.09
N ILE A 863 -17.57 0.60 -28.53
CA ILE A 863 -17.96 -0.51 -27.65
C ILE A 863 -16.75 -0.91 -26.80
N LEU A 864 -16.84 -0.77 -25.48
CA LEU A 864 -15.79 -1.15 -24.54
C LEU A 864 -16.05 -2.55 -24.00
N THR A 865 -15.00 -3.38 -23.92
CA THR A 865 -15.03 -4.64 -23.17
C THR A 865 -14.61 -4.37 -21.74
N LEU A 866 -15.56 -4.30 -20.82
CA LEU A 866 -15.29 -4.30 -19.38
C LEU A 866 -15.03 -5.74 -18.90
N GLN A 867 -14.18 -5.88 -17.88
CA GLN A 867 -14.02 -7.12 -17.14
C GLN A 867 -14.88 -7.08 -15.88
N ARG A 868 -15.61 -8.17 -15.62
CA ARG A 868 -16.48 -8.35 -14.45
C ARG A 868 -16.16 -9.68 -13.78
N GLU A 869 -16.11 -9.72 -12.45
CA GLU A 869 -16.00 -10.99 -11.70
C GLU A 869 -17.18 -11.91 -12.09
N THR A 870 -16.89 -13.16 -12.47
CA THR A 870 -17.93 -14.20 -12.60
C THR A 870 -18.02 -15.00 -11.31
N GLU A 871 -19.07 -15.81 -11.20
CA GLU A 871 -19.18 -16.77 -10.09
C GLU A 871 -18.20 -17.95 -10.17
N LYS A 872 -17.42 -18.10 -11.26
CA LYS A 872 -16.51 -19.24 -11.44
C LYS A 872 -15.12 -18.98 -10.84
N VAL A 873 -14.70 -19.78 -9.88
CA VAL A 873 -13.38 -19.70 -9.22
C VAL A 873 -12.26 -20.26 -10.10
N MET A 874 -11.02 -19.77 -9.91
CA MET A 874 -9.81 -20.23 -10.60
C MET A 874 -8.98 -21.19 -9.73
N VAL A 875 -9.36 -22.47 -9.68
CA VAL A 875 -8.73 -23.54 -8.87
C VAL A 875 -7.21 -23.47 -8.81
N LYS A 876 -6.53 -23.44 -9.98
CA LYS A 876 -5.06 -23.36 -10.06
C LYS A 876 -4.47 -22.12 -9.37
N ARG A 877 -5.19 -20.98 -9.42
CA ARG A 877 -4.78 -19.70 -8.83
C ARG A 877 -5.09 -19.63 -7.33
N GLN A 878 -6.14 -20.29 -6.85
CA GLN A 878 -6.37 -20.48 -5.41
C GLN A 878 -5.24 -21.34 -4.82
N ARG A 879 -5.05 -22.58 -5.32
CA ARG A 879 -4.01 -23.52 -4.88
C ARG A 879 -2.62 -22.89 -4.80
N THR A 880 -2.16 -22.25 -5.90
CA THR A 880 -0.81 -21.67 -5.96
C THR A 880 -0.62 -20.41 -5.13
N ALA A 881 -1.71 -19.69 -4.80
CA ALA A 881 -1.61 -18.44 -4.08
C ALA A 881 -2.09 -18.52 -2.63
N PHE A 882 -2.69 -19.62 -2.15
CA PHE A 882 -3.10 -19.70 -0.74
C PHE A 882 -1.90 -19.69 0.22
N PRO A 883 -0.85 -20.52 0.05
CA PRO A 883 0.32 -20.47 0.94
C PRO A 883 0.95 -19.08 1.10
N PRO A 884 1.29 -18.32 0.03
CA PRO A 884 1.78 -16.95 0.19
C PRO A 884 0.78 -16.02 0.86
N ASN A 885 -0.51 -16.07 0.49
CA ASN A 885 -1.48 -15.14 1.07
C ASN A 885 -1.74 -15.44 2.56
N PHE A 886 -1.61 -16.69 2.99
CA PHE A 886 -1.70 -17.09 4.39
C PHE A 886 -0.52 -16.55 5.20
N VAL A 887 0.73 -16.74 4.75
CA VAL A 887 1.92 -16.17 5.43
C VAL A 887 1.89 -14.63 5.44
N HIS A 888 1.50 -13.99 4.33
CA HIS A 888 1.25 -12.53 4.28
C HIS A 888 0.07 -12.04 5.15
N SER A 889 -0.65 -12.95 5.82
CA SER A 889 -1.66 -12.62 6.82
C SER A 889 -1.17 -12.84 8.25
N LEU A 890 -0.10 -13.64 8.43
CA LEU A 890 0.62 -13.81 9.69
C LEU A 890 1.65 -12.69 9.88
N ASP A 891 2.39 -12.28 8.85
CA ASP A 891 3.35 -11.16 8.94
C ASP A 891 2.65 -9.83 9.30
N GLY A 892 1.54 -9.53 8.62
CA GLY A 892 0.67 -8.39 8.95
C GLY A 892 0.09 -8.49 10.37
N SER A 893 -0.22 -9.69 10.86
CA SER A 893 -0.70 -9.88 12.24
C SER A 893 0.40 -9.62 13.27
N HIS A 894 1.61 -10.17 13.07
CA HIS A 894 2.78 -9.94 13.93
C HIS A 894 3.19 -8.47 13.96
N MET A 895 3.22 -7.79 12.81
CA MET A 895 3.48 -6.35 12.70
C MET A 895 2.41 -5.52 13.42
N MET A 896 1.13 -5.86 13.28
CA MET A 896 0.03 -5.16 13.98
C MET A 896 0.07 -5.39 15.51
N MET A 897 0.37 -6.62 15.98
CA MET A 897 0.55 -6.92 17.41
C MET A 897 1.72 -6.12 18.00
N THR A 898 2.86 -6.13 17.31
CA THR A 898 4.07 -5.38 17.70
C THR A 898 3.82 -3.89 17.75
N ALA A 899 3.20 -3.30 16.72
CA ALA A 899 2.88 -1.87 16.68
C ALA A 899 2.03 -1.41 17.88
N VAL A 900 0.97 -2.16 18.20
CA VAL A 900 0.08 -1.86 19.34
C VAL A 900 0.82 -2.00 20.68
N ALA A 901 1.67 -3.01 20.84
CA ALA A 901 2.47 -3.20 22.04
C ALA A 901 3.52 -2.09 22.23
N CYS A 902 4.26 -1.73 21.17
CA CYS A 902 5.22 -0.62 21.19
C CYS A 902 4.55 0.71 21.59
N ARG A 903 3.36 1.02 21.03
CA ARG A 903 2.60 2.22 21.42
C ARG A 903 2.18 2.19 22.89
N ARG A 904 1.76 1.03 23.42
CA ARG A 904 1.40 0.88 24.85
C ARG A 904 2.61 1.04 25.77
N ALA A 905 3.80 0.69 25.31
CA ALA A 905 5.08 0.97 25.98
C ALA A 905 5.64 2.39 25.75
N GLY A 906 4.94 3.25 24.99
CA GLY A 906 5.34 4.65 24.76
C GLY A 906 6.38 4.88 23.66
N LEU A 907 6.53 3.93 22.72
CA LEU A 907 7.45 4.03 21.59
C LEU A 907 6.76 4.64 20.35
N SER A 908 7.52 5.39 19.55
CA SER A 908 7.18 5.65 18.15
C SER A 908 7.33 4.33 17.37
N PHE A 909 6.38 4.01 16.48
CA PHE A 909 6.47 2.83 15.64
C PHE A 909 6.10 3.15 14.19
N ALA A 910 6.91 2.69 13.25
CA ALA A 910 6.55 2.56 11.85
C ALA A 910 6.94 1.16 11.36
N GLY A 911 6.26 0.68 10.31
CA GLY A 911 6.56 -0.61 9.70
C GLY A 911 6.57 -0.52 8.18
N VAL A 912 7.55 -1.17 7.57
CA VAL A 912 7.64 -1.49 6.14
C VAL A 912 7.50 -3.00 6.01
N HIS A 913 6.29 -3.48 6.26
CA HIS A 913 5.92 -4.90 6.30
C HIS A 913 6.71 -5.74 7.32
N ASP A 914 7.84 -6.32 6.91
CA ASP A 914 8.75 -7.18 7.67
C ASP A 914 10.01 -6.43 8.19
N SER A 915 10.03 -5.10 8.05
CA SER A 915 11.00 -4.17 8.64
C SER A 915 10.32 -3.23 9.65
N TYR A 916 10.78 -3.20 10.91
CA TYR A 916 10.15 -2.49 12.03
C TYR A 916 11.04 -1.34 12.50
N TRP A 917 10.47 -0.14 12.68
CA TRP A 917 11.22 1.10 12.86
C TRP A 917 10.80 1.85 14.14
N THR A 918 11.77 2.31 14.92
CA THR A 918 11.56 3.14 16.12
C THR A 918 12.74 4.12 16.32
N HIS A 919 12.74 4.93 17.39
CA HIS A 919 13.91 5.77 17.69
C HIS A 919 15.09 4.91 18.17
N ALA A 920 16.33 5.32 17.90
CA ALA A 920 17.51 4.55 18.30
C ALA A 920 17.53 4.17 19.80
N CYS A 921 17.06 5.05 20.69
CA CYS A 921 16.95 4.80 22.14
C CYS A 921 15.92 3.73 22.53
N ASP A 922 14.98 3.41 21.64
CA ASP A 922 13.83 2.54 21.87
C ASP A 922 14.04 1.12 21.33
N VAL A 923 15.12 0.87 20.57
CA VAL A 923 15.33 -0.35 19.79
C VAL A 923 15.38 -1.61 20.65
N ASP A 924 16.08 -1.60 21.80
CA ASP A 924 16.11 -2.76 22.71
C ASP A 924 14.72 -3.15 23.21
N ILE A 925 13.86 -2.15 23.48
CA ILE A 925 12.49 -2.34 23.97
C ILE A 925 11.60 -2.88 22.83
N MET A 926 11.74 -2.33 21.62
CA MET A 926 11.06 -2.85 20.43
C MET A 926 11.49 -4.29 20.11
N ASN A 927 12.79 -4.58 20.21
CA ASN A 927 13.35 -5.91 19.92
C ASN A 927 12.89 -6.94 20.95
N ARG A 928 12.70 -6.57 22.22
CA ARG A 928 12.02 -7.43 23.19
C ARG A 928 10.54 -7.65 22.80
N ILE A 929 9.79 -6.58 22.57
CA ILE A 929 8.35 -6.64 22.24
C ILE A 929 8.07 -7.46 20.98
N LEU A 930 8.86 -7.31 19.90
CA LEU A 930 8.63 -8.06 18.66
C LEU A 930 8.90 -9.56 18.82
N ARG A 931 9.79 -9.96 19.73
CA ARG A 931 10.04 -11.37 20.09
C ARG A 931 8.90 -11.93 20.94
N GLU A 932 8.50 -11.21 21.99
CA GLU A 932 7.32 -11.53 22.82
C GLU A 932 6.07 -11.74 21.95
N LYS A 933 5.80 -10.83 21.00
CA LYS A 933 4.64 -10.90 20.11
C LYS A 933 4.75 -11.89 18.95
N PHE A 934 5.96 -12.38 18.64
CA PHE A 934 6.12 -13.53 17.74
C PHE A 934 5.78 -14.84 18.46
N VAL A 935 6.25 -15.01 19.70
CA VAL A 935 5.94 -16.20 20.52
C VAL A 935 4.44 -16.27 20.84
N GLU A 936 3.84 -15.18 21.32
CA GLU A 936 2.39 -15.08 21.59
C GLU A 936 1.51 -15.46 20.37
N LEU A 937 1.96 -15.10 19.16
CA LEU A 937 1.27 -15.47 17.92
C LEU A 937 1.34 -16.98 17.64
N TYR A 938 2.45 -17.64 17.97
CA TYR A 938 2.73 -19.05 17.63
C TYR A 938 2.56 -20.07 18.77
N GLU A 939 2.30 -19.59 20.00
CA GLU A 939 1.65 -20.38 21.05
C GLU A 939 0.17 -20.68 20.71
N THR A 940 -0.46 -19.87 19.83
CA THR A 940 -1.79 -20.16 19.28
C THR A 940 -1.72 -21.33 18.27
N PRO A 941 -2.65 -22.31 18.31
CA PRO A 941 -2.70 -23.43 17.36
C PRO A 941 -3.25 -23.00 15.99
N ILE A 942 -2.44 -22.27 15.22
CA ILE A 942 -2.85 -21.59 13.98
C ILE A 942 -3.34 -22.55 12.88
N LEU A 943 -2.68 -23.70 12.70
CA LEU A 943 -3.02 -24.64 11.62
C LEU A 943 -4.25 -25.49 11.97
N GLU A 944 -4.42 -25.81 13.25
CA GLU A 944 -5.57 -26.51 13.81
C GLU A 944 -6.82 -25.61 13.67
N ASN A 945 -6.74 -24.37 14.17
CA ASN A 945 -7.82 -23.37 14.04
C ASN A 945 -8.23 -23.13 12.57
N LEU A 946 -7.29 -23.22 11.63
CA LEU A 946 -7.56 -23.11 10.20
C LEU A 946 -8.30 -24.36 9.66
N LEU A 947 -7.84 -25.55 10.04
CA LEU A 947 -8.47 -26.82 9.65
C LEU A 947 -9.89 -26.94 10.22
N ASP A 948 -10.08 -26.64 11.50
CA ASP A 948 -11.38 -26.60 12.16
C ASP A 948 -12.32 -25.59 11.47
N SER A 949 -11.81 -24.39 11.17
CA SER A 949 -12.58 -23.36 10.45
C SER A 949 -12.95 -23.78 9.01
N PHE A 950 -12.16 -24.65 8.37
CA PHE A 950 -12.48 -25.24 7.07
C PHE A 950 -13.52 -26.36 7.20
N GLN A 951 -13.37 -27.28 8.15
CA GLN A 951 -14.33 -28.36 8.41
C GLN A 951 -15.71 -27.78 8.80
N GLN A 952 -15.76 -26.78 9.68
CA GLN A 952 -16.99 -26.06 10.03
C GLN A 952 -17.60 -25.28 8.85
N SER A 953 -16.75 -24.73 7.95
CA SER A 953 -17.22 -24.03 6.75
C SER A 953 -17.75 -24.95 5.66
N PHE A 954 -17.23 -26.18 5.59
CA PHE A 954 -17.42 -27.12 4.49
C PHE A 954 -17.55 -28.57 5.02
N PRO A 955 -18.59 -28.89 5.83
CA PRO A 955 -18.69 -30.17 6.55
C PRO A 955 -18.88 -31.39 5.63
N SER A 956 -19.14 -31.19 4.35
CA SER A 956 -19.18 -32.24 3.32
C SER A 956 -17.82 -32.54 2.68
N LEU A 957 -16.75 -31.81 3.03
CA LEU A 957 -15.42 -31.96 2.42
C LEU A 957 -14.43 -32.59 3.41
N CYS A 958 -13.80 -33.68 2.96
CA CYS A 958 -12.67 -34.29 3.67
C CYS A 958 -11.39 -33.51 3.36
N PHE A 959 -10.68 -33.08 4.40
CA PHE A 959 -9.42 -32.35 4.31
C PHE A 959 -8.25 -33.25 4.71
N PRO A 960 -7.06 -33.10 4.10
CA PRO A 960 -5.88 -33.86 4.49
C PRO A 960 -5.48 -33.53 5.95
N PRO A 961 -4.93 -34.51 6.69
CA PRO A 961 -4.42 -34.28 8.05
C PRO A 961 -3.29 -33.24 8.03
N LEU A 962 -3.05 -32.62 9.18
CA LEU A 962 -1.95 -31.68 9.36
C LEU A 962 -0.59 -32.37 9.13
N PRO A 963 0.40 -31.68 8.53
CA PRO A 963 1.78 -32.15 8.54
C PRO A 963 2.31 -32.30 9.97
N GLU A 964 3.21 -33.26 10.16
CA GLU A 964 3.94 -33.42 11.42
C GLU A 964 4.76 -32.16 11.74
N ARG A 965 4.93 -31.89 13.04
CA ARG A 965 5.71 -30.76 13.57
C ARG A 965 7.02 -31.27 14.17
N GLY A 966 8.09 -30.50 14.00
CA GLY A 966 9.38 -30.74 14.65
C GLY A 966 9.41 -30.35 16.12
N ASP A 967 10.62 -30.39 16.70
CA ASP A 967 10.89 -30.22 18.13
C ASP A 967 11.26 -28.77 18.54
N PHE A 968 11.13 -27.78 17.66
CA PHE A 968 11.52 -26.40 17.96
C PHE A 968 10.62 -25.74 19.04
N ASP A 969 11.22 -25.41 20.18
CA ASP A 969 10.62 -24.50 21.16
C ASP A 969 10.74 -23.04 20.68
N LEU A 970 9.59 -22.36 20.63
CA LEU A 970 9.50 -20.93 20.29
C LEU A 970 10.16 -20.02 21.32
N ARG A 971 10.34 -20.46 22.57
CA ARG A 971 10.91 -19.62 23.63
C ARG A 971 12.35 -19.21 23.33
N ASN A 972 13.08 -20.02 22.55
CA ASN A 972 14.39 -19.69 21.99
C ASN A 972 14.40 -18.36 21.18
N VAL A 973 13.25 -17.98 20.60
CA VAL A 973 13.11 -16.71 19.85
C VAL A 973 13.29 -15.51 20.77
N LEU A 974 12.95 -15.61 22.07
CA LEU A 974 13.10 -14.52 23.05
C LEU A 974 14.57 -14.14 23.27
N GLU A 975 15.48 -15.10 23.15
CA GLU A 975 16.92 -14.91 23.33
C GLU A 975 17.65 -14.56 22.02
N SER A 976 17.06 -14.90 20.86
CA SER A 976 17.68 -14.59 19.56
C SER A 976 17.88 -13.09 19.37
N SER A 977 19.15 -12.68 19.27
CA SER A 977 19.55 -11.30 19.03
C SER A 977 19.59 -10.92 17.55
N TYR A 978 19.40 -11.90 16.64
CA TYR A 978 19.42 -11.68 15.19
C TYR A 978 18.09 -12.01 14.48
N PHE A 979 17.03 -12.34 15.23
CA PHE A 979 15.69 -12.61 14.68
C PHE A 979 15.21 -11.47 13.77
N PHE A 980 15.24 -10.24 14.29
CA PHE A 980 15.21 -8.99 13.54
C PHE A 980 16.53 -8.25 13.90
N ASN A 981 17.23 -7.69 12.92
CA ASN A 981 18.56 -7.06 13.14
C ASN A 981 18.92 -5.99 12.11
#